data_AF-A0A9P5SKS9-F1
#
_entry.id   AF-A0A9P5SKS9-F1
#
_cell.length_a   1.000
_cell.length_b   1.000
_cell.length_c   1.000
_cell.angle_alpha   90.00
_cell.angle_beta   90.00
_cell.angle_gamma   90.00
#
_symmetry.space_group_name_H-M   'P 1'
#
loop_
_entity.id
_entity.type
_entity.pdbx_description
1 polymer ?
#
loop_
_entity_poly.entity_id
_entity_poly.type
_entity_poly.pdbx_seq_one_letter_code
_entity_poly.pdbx_strand_id
1 'polypeptide(L)'
;MPGRLHFTVGLIVALSIAVMLPSSQKSRIDSIAPLALGLLLGLLIAETPVASPIQELLGLSSRHPDKVGIDVLHSSNAANAKKAKTELNQKTMYGLQHAFLNLEVTGWWFNMGLWDTSNMRFQEACQALVNKVTQDLNITSDSHILDVGFGCGDQDVYMAQRYKPAKITGVTIEPIQHHAAQELVKRSHIPGTIIDLHIADASFLREFLESTPGIFEPHTRTNSFTHVLSIDSAYHYNTRAQFLNNAFSVLTPGTGHLALADMILAKPAPTSAVGRYIFEALFEAMEVPVVNMKTIEAYKQDLVDVGFVDIEIECVEDRVFSGLAAYIDGQTRRLGGLVKPGASQARKYPTSGLYNVDINVGLQDVKGTVAAFADFNGDKYTDLITLSDDQTSFSVYLWDHASWSFTLLPSATVSIAQSPEPFIITNIAPGDYNHDGRLDVLVMGQADPVRNPKGELKMRIYLGNIDNGWEPEFMPLPSSTSQQPVAFDSNGDMLTDLLGYAYNGYQEGVSGLSVWKNVHSSNNPGTIFEVLPMNFTGEPATKCTLSDPHSSAFVDLNGDCLADLFLTCYDAAKNEHRYVIYVNNKQSGFEFAKEGLLPVGAGPVTFADMDGDGAVDMIVPACDRGSCSIYVYYNQQIPLCTSKGQVDCRQVTNLCVADPNFTFNIDPNHNTNAGGLVQFPLDNVLPHGQQLVLNDPGFKGRLPVSVHVGDYNLDGYPDLLVVSGTPNNPRGPSSATLLQSVLCSTSDDGCFPSAIAAKRRTFFKVTEGADPLNNAQNVKAAAFFDIDEDGTLDIMLLRGTTDQQPAGRAISFIHNNYFNDAFFLKTLASNGVCPSWCGLDSKPSRPGAKPFGVNYPGATFKFTVLDTAGKKRANQVAQYPSSTYAGLSLPYSLFGLGRTNNYVEELFVGVTKNQSEHYTTYAGVIPNSQLIIIPYQTEDNLNGNGEKGNTGGPSEWTLELYIRPGDYVPWVFVVLATAIAILAGVVVGLNWMEKREDERERKKALHIINFDAL
;
A
#
# COMPACT_ATOMS: atom_id res chain seq x y z
N MET A 1 -60.11 -22.02 28.05
CA MET A 1 -58.90 -22.82 28.36
C MET A 1 -58.97 -24.13 27.58
N PRO A 2 -57.85 -24.75 27.16
CA PRO A 2 -56.51 -24.22 26.86
C PRO A 2 -56.06 -24.60 25.42
N GLY A 3 -55.06 -23.92 24.84
CA GLY A 3 -54.57 -24.26 23.49
C GLY A 3 -53.30 -23.53 23.06
N ARG A 4 -52.28 -23.57 23.92
CA ARG A 4 -50.84 -23.30 23.69
C ARG A 4 -50.49 -22.57 22.37
N LEU A 5 -50.33 -21.25 22.44
CA LEU A 5 -49.34 -20.58 21.60
C LEU A 5 -47.98 -20.88 22.23
N HIS A 6 -47.29 -21.87 21.69
CA HIS A 6 -45.85 -21.97 21.86
C HIS A 6 -45.23 -20.85 21.02
N PHE A 7 -44.51 -19.94 21.65
CA PHE A 7 -43.61 -19.03 20.96
C PHE A 7 -42.19 -19.55 21.23
N THR A 8 -41.23 -19.30 20.34
CA THR A 8 -39.86 -19.78 20.54
C THR A 8 -38.95 -18.57 20.44
N VAL A 9 -38.18 -18.26 21.47
CA VAL A 9 -37.20 -17.16 21.49
C VAL A 9 -35.83 -17.72 21.23
N GLY A 10 -35.02 -16.90 20.56
CA GLY A 10 -33.67 -17.24 20.22
C GLY A 10 -32.65 -16.78 21.25
N LEU A 11 -31.43 -17.17 20.93
CA LEU A 11 -30.22 -16.97 21.70
C LEU A 11 -29.83 -15.49 21.73
N ILE A 12 -29.53 -15.00 22.93
CA ILE A 12 -28.90 -13.70 23.14
C ILE A 12 -27.48 -13.92 23.64
N VAL A 13 -26.54 -13.38 22.88
CA VAL A 13 -25.13 -13.32 23.24
C VAL A 13 -24.90 -11.98 23.93
N ALA A 14 -24.68 -12.01 25.25
CA ALA A 14 -24.53 -10.82 26.07
C ALA A 14 -23.06 -10.43 26.28
N LEU A 15 -22.78 -9.15 26.03
CA LEU A 15 -21.55 -8.45 26.37
C LEU A 15 -21.77 -7.65 27.65
N SER A 16 -20.99 -7.97 28.68
CA SER A 16 -21.10 -7.30 29.97
C SER A 16 -20.07 -6.17 30.08
N ILE A 17 -20.49 -4.98 30.50
CA ILE A 17 -19.58 -3.90 30.91
C ILE A 17 -19.61 -3.72 32.42
N ALA A 18 -18.42 -3.72 33.04
CA ALA A 18 -18.24 -3.43 34.46
C ALA A 18 -18.13 -1.91 34.71
N VAL A 19 -19.18 -1.31 35.27
CA VAL A 19 -19.21 0.11 35.64
C VAL A 19 -18.62 0.32 37.05
N MET A 20 -17.63 1.21 37.17
CA MET A 20 -16.92 1.64 38.42
C MET A 20 -17.89 2.18 39.51
N LEU A 21 -17.78 2.03 40.86
CA LEU A 21 -16.78 1.70 41.94
C LEU A 21 -17.54 1.31 43.27
N PRO A 22 -16.96 0.77 44.40
CA PRO A 22 -15.55 0.79 44.86
C PRO A 22 -14.88 -0.51 45.42
N SER A 23 -13.54 -0.49 45.37
CA SER A 23 -12.48 -0.97 46.31
C SER A 23 -12.43 -2.39 46.91
N SER A 24 -12.41 -3.45 46.10
CA SER A 24 -11.75 -4.71 46.54
C SER A 24 -11.16 -5.60 45.44
N GLN A 25 -11.35 -5.30 44.15
CA GLN A 25 -10.73 -6.06 43.06
C GLN A 25 -10.08 -5.14 42.05
N LYS A 26 -8.79 -4.88 42.27
CA LYS A 26 -7.97 -3.91 41.51
C LYS A 26 -7.07 -4.56 40.45
N SER A 27 -7.33 -5.81 40.04
CA SER A 27 -6.43 -6.56 39.14
C SER A 27 -7.05 -7.01 37.81
N ARG A 28 -8.26 -6.55 37.44
CA ARG A 28 -8.87 -6.79 36.12
C ARG A 28 -9.38 -5.52 35.41
N ILE A 29 -9.14 -4.34 35.98
CA ILE A 29 -9.69 -3.07 35.50
C ILE A 29 -8.68 -2.27 34.65
N ASP A 30 -7.40 -2.64 34.68
CA ASP A 30 -6.36 -1.95 33.90
C ASP A 30 -6.45 -2.20 32.37
N SER A 31 -7.34 -3.10 31.93
CA SER A 31 -7.51 -3.48 30.51
C SER A 31 -8.70 -2.82 29.81
N ILE A 32 -9.73 -2.41 30.55
CA ILE A 32 -11.02 -1.94 29.97
C ILE A 32 -11.07 -0.42 29.88
N ALA A 33 -10.50 0.29 30.87
CA ALA A 33 -10.41 1.75 30.84
C ALA A 33 -9.64 2.31 29.64
N PRO A 34 -8.48 1.75 29.21
CA PRO A 34 -7.83 2.18 27.97
C PRO A 34 -8.57 1.75 26.70
N LEU A 35 -9.47 0.76 26.75
CA LEU A 35 -10.28 0.33 25.60
C LEU A 35 -11.42 1.31 25.33
N ALA A 36 -12.17 1.68 26.38
CA ALA A 36 -13.23 2.69 26.29
C ALA A 36 -12.65 4.08 26.02
N LEU A 37 -11.50 4.41 26.61
CA LEU A 37 -10.78 5.65 26.34
C LEU A 37 -10.11 5.64 24.95
N GLY A 38 -9.67 4.48 24.44
CA GLY A 38 -9.11 4.31 23.10
C GLY A 38 -10.17 4.38 22.00
N LEU A 39 -11.36 3.83 22.24
CA LEU A 39 -12.54 4.02 21.38
C LEU A 39 -13.03 5.48 21.43
N LEU A 40 -13.12 6.10 22.62
CA LEU A 40 -13.46 7.53 22.74
C LEU A 40 -12.40 8.43 22.10
N LEU A 41 -11.11 8.12 22.22
CA LEU A 41 -10.05 8.86 21.54
C LEU A 41 -10.10 8.64 20.03
N GLY A 42 -10.38 7.43 19.54
CA GLY A 42 -10.62 7.17 18.12
C GLY A 42 -11.80 7.99 17.56
N LEU A 43 -12.87 8.11 18.35
CA LEU A 43 -14.05 8.93 18.07
C LEU A 43 -13.76 10.45 18.12
N LEU A 44 -12.90 10.91 19.04
CA LEU A 44 -12.54 12.32 19.21
C LEU A 44 -11.40 12.80 18.29
N ILE A 45 -10.51 11.91 17.84
CA ILE A 45 -9.45 12.22 16.86
C ILE A 45 -10.06 12.52 15.46
N ALA A 46 -11.32 12.14 15.23
CA ALA A 46 -12.06 12.48 14.02
C ALA A 46 -12.41 13.98 13.89
N GLU A 47 -12.19 14.84 14.90
CA GLU A 47 -12.40 16.30 14.78
C GLU A 47 -11.19 17.07 14.19
N THR A 48 -10.46 16.47 13.25
CA THR A 48 -9.54 17.17 12.34
C THR A 48 -10.01 16.97 10.90
N PRO A 49 -9.66 17.83 9.92
CA PRO A 49 -10.30 17.84 8.60
C PRO A 49 -9.82 16.66 7.72
N VAL A 50 -10.18 15.45 8.11
CA VAL A 50 -9.94 14.17 7.43
C VAL A 50 -11.29 13.52 7.05
N ALA A 51 -12.38 14.29 7.08
CA ALA A 51 -13.74 13.84 6.84
C ALA A 51 -14.20 13.85 5.37
N SER A 52 -13.57 14.69 4.55
CA SER A 52 -13.84 14.79 3.11
C SER A 52 -13.50 13.53 2.28
N PRO A 53 -12.47 12.72 2.58
CA PRO A 53 -12.05 11.60 1.72
C PRO A 53 -13.02 10.42 1.73
N ILE A 54 -13.77 10.22 2.82
CA ILE A 54 -14.68 9.09 2.98
C ILE A 54 -15.93 9.24 2.08
N GLN A 55 -16.39 10.46 1.85
CA GLN A 55 -17.51 10.73 0.93
C GLN A 55 -17.11 10.52 -0.54
N GLU A 56 -15.87 10.80 -0.93
CA GLU A 56 -15.42 10.67 -2.32
C GLU A 56 -14.95 9.26 -2.69
N LEU A 57 -14.41 8.47 -1.74
CA LEU A 57 -14.14 7.03 -1.90
C LEU A 57 -15.38 6.21 -2.32
N LEU A 58 -16.58 6.68 -1.98
CA LEU A 58 -17.87 6.02 -2.23
C LEU A 58 -18.58 6.50 -3.49
N GLY A 59 -17.92 7.32 -4.34
CA GLY A 59 -18.50 7.78 -5.60
C GLY A 59 -19.58 8.86 -5.46
N LEU A 60 -19.70 9.51 -4.30
CA LEU A 60 -20.65 10.62 -4.08
C LEU A 60 -20.04 11.97 -4.50
N SER A 61 -19.63 12.09 -5.77
CA SER A 61 -19.47 13.40 -6.42
C SER A 61 -20.25 13.44 -7.74
N SER A 62 -21.44 14.02 -7.64
CA SER A 62 -22.18 14.68 -8.73
C SER A 62 -22.47 13.88 -10.02
N ARG A 63 -23.32 12.85 -9.94
CA ARG A 63 -24.36 12.64 -10.96
C ARG A 63 -25.70 12.31 -10.28
N HIS A 64 -26.62 13.27 -10.36
CA HIS A 64 -28.01 13.29 -9.86
C HIS A 64 -28.29 13.64 -8.39
N PRO A 65 -28.12 14.91 -7.98
CA PRO A 65 -28.82 15.45 -6.81
C PRO A 65 -30.34 15.65 -7.03
N ASP A 66 -30.84 15.51 -8.27
CA ASP A 66 -32.18 16.02 -8.62
C ASP A 66 -33.32 15.01 -8.55
N LYS A 67 -33.15 13.76 -8.09
CA LYS A 67 -34.23 12.74 -8.18
C LYS A 67 -34.50 11.78 -7.01
N VAL A 68 -33.88 11.90 -5.83
CA VAL A 68 -34.19 10.98 -4.69
C VAL A 68 -34.64 11.71 -3.41
N GLY A 69 -35.09 12.97 -3.50
CA GLY A 69 -35.55 13.73 -2.32
C GLY A 69 -36.66 14.74 -2.57
N ILE A 70 -37.37 14.65 -3.70
CA ILE A 70 -38.52 15.51 -3.99
C ILE A 70 -39.74 14.59 -4.11
N ASP A 71 -40.24 14.11 -2.97
CA ASP A 71 -41.65 13.72 -2.85
C ASP A 71 -42.18 13.71 -1.39
N VAL A 72 -41.40 14.14 -0.38
CA VAL A 72 -41.88 14.18 1.02
C VAL A 72 -41.82 15.56 1.69
N LEU A 73 -41.39 16.64 1.02
CA LEU A 73 -41.34 17.98 1.62
C LEU A 73 -42.05 19.07 0.80
N HIS A 74 -43.34 18.87 0.54
CA HIS A 74 -44.25 19.98 0.29
C HIS A 74 -44.76 20.57 1.63
N SER A 75 -43.92 21.35 2.30
CA SER A 75 -44.29 22.62 2.96
C SER A 75 -43.17 23.10 3.90
N SER A 76 -42.90 24.41 3.83
CA SER A 76 -42.11 25.24 4.76
C SER A 76 -40.61 25.49 4.48
N ASN A 77 -40.36 26.76 4.13
CA ASN A 77 -39.18 27.63 4.29
C ASN A 77 -37.74 27.11 4.10
N ALA A 78 -37.03 27.80 3.19
CA ALA A 78 -35.63 27.60 2.78
C ALA A 78 -34.55 27.69 3.89
N ALA A 79 -34.91 28.13 5.10
CA ALA A 79 -34.00 28.12 6.25
C ALA A 79 -33.83 26.71 6.86
N ASN A 80 -34.86 25.86 6.77
CA ASN A 80 -34.82 24.48 7.29
C ASN A 80 -34.03 23.53 6.38
N ALA A 81 -34.04 23.76 5.07
CA ALA A 81 -33.26 22.97 4.10
C ALA A 81 -31.74 23.14 4.27
N LYS A 82 -31.30 24.32 4.70
CA LYS A 82 -29.87 24.60 4.97
C LYS A 82 -29.41 23.93 6.26
N LYS A 83 -30.27 23.92 7.29
CA LYS A 83 -30.02 23.25 8.57
C LYS A 83 -30.00 21.71 8.42
N ALA A 84 -30.95 21.15 7.65
CA ALA A 84 -30.97 19.72 7.33
C ALA A 84 -29.76 19.27 6.50
N LYS A 85 -29.26 20.11 5.57
CA LYS A 85 -28.06 19.81 4.77
C LYS A 85 -26.76 19.86 5.61
N THR A 86 -26.70 20.72 6.62
CA THR A 86 -25.58 20.80 7.56
C THR A 86 -25.61 19.63 8.57
N GLU A 87 -26.79 19.27 9.09
CA GLU A 87 -26.95 18.10 9.98
C GLU A 87 -26.69 16.76 9.25
N LEU A 88 -27.05 16.65 7.97
CA LEU A 88 -26.74 15.48 7.14
C LEU A 88 -25.24 15.35 6.84
N ASN A 89 -24.55 16.46 6.54
CA ASN A 89 -23.09 16.48 6.32
C ASN A 89 -22.31 16.15 7.60
N GLN A 90 -22.84 16.52 8.77
CA GLN A 90 -22.20 16.27 10.06
C GLN A 90 -22.36 14.81 10.48
N LYS A 91 -23.51 14.16 10.20
CA LYS A 91 -23.72 12.72 10.46
C LYS A 91 -22.97 11.79 9.51
N THR A 92 -22.80 12.15 8.23
CA THR A 92 -22.05 11.34 7.25
C THR A 92 -20.57 11.08 7.58
N MET A 93 -20.00 11.85 8.51
CA MET A 93 -18.59 11.82 8.89
C MET A 93 -18.26 10.79 9.99
N TYR A 94 -19.26 10.29 10.73
CA TYR A 94 -19.06 9.46 11.93
C TYR A 94 -19.24 7.95 11.70
N GLY A 95 -19.98 7.52 10.68
CA GLY A 95 -20.45 6.13 10.54
C GLY A 95 -19.44 5.05 10.09
N LEU A 96 -18.19 5.40 9.78
CA LEU A 96 -17.19 4.48 9.18
C LEU A 96 -15.88 4.32 9.97
N GLN A 97 -15.81 4.84 11.19
CA GLN A 97 -14.57 4.86 11.98
C GLN A 97 -14.06 3.46 12.39
N HIS A 98 -14.89 2.41 12.34
CA HIS A 98 -14.46 1.03 12.61
C HIS A 98 -13.64 0.41 11.47
N ALA A 99 -13.57 1.07 10.30
CA ALA A 99 -12.72 0.66 9.18
C ALA A 99 -11.24 0.49 9.56
N PHE A 100 -10.75 1.28 10.53
CA PHE A 100 -9.35 1.21 11.00
C PHE A 100 -8.97 -0.13 11.66
N LEU A 101 -9.93 -0.97 12.04
CA LEU A 101 -9.68 -2.32 12.56
C LEU A 101 -9.38 -3.34 11.44
N ASN A 102 -9.69 -2.99 10.18
CA ASN A 102 -9.56 -3.83 8.99
C ASN A 102 -8.30 -3.44 8.18
N LEU A 103 -7.10 -3.58 8.77
CA LEU A 103 -5.82 -3.23 8.11
C LEU A 103 -5.46 -4.14 6.92
N GLU A 104 -5.99 -5.37 6.90
CA GLU A 104 -6.04 -6.25 5.72
C GLU A 104 -7.45 -6.11 5.13
N VAL A 105 -7.62 -5.23 4.13
CA VAL A 105 -8.95 -4.86 3.59
C VAL A 105 -9.54 -5.98 2.73
N THR A 106 -10.07 -7.01 3.39
CA THR A 106 -10.80 -8.13 2.76
C THR A 106 -12.33 -8.04 2.95
N GLY A 107 -12.79 -7.13 3.82
CA GLY A 107 -14.20 -6.86 4.13
C GLY A 107 -14.38 -5.67 5.07
N TRP A 108 -15.62 -5.24 5.32
CA TRP A 108 -15.96 -4.07 6.14
C TRP A 108 -16.77 -4.49 7.38
N TRP A 109 -16.23 -5.41 8.19
CA TRP A 109 -16.92 -5.89 9.39
C TRP A 109 -17.01 -4.80 10.47
N PHE A 110 -18.18 -4.69 11.11
CA PHE A 110 -18.49 -3.69 12.16
C PHE A 110 -18.78 -4.28 13.54
N ASN A 111 -18.95 -5.59 13.68
CA ASN A 111 -19.18 -6.20 14.99
C ASN A 111 -17.85 -6.43 15.75
N MET A 112 -17.90 -6.55 17.08
CA MET A 112 -16.71 -6.69 17.94
C MET A 112 -15.95 -8.03 17.82
N GLY A 113 -16.53 -9.01 17.11
CA GLY A 113 -15.97 -10.35 16.95
C GLY A 113 -16.00 -11.23 18.21
N LEU A 114 -15.96 -12.54 18.00
CA LEU A 114 -15.86 -13.55 19.04
C LEU A 114 -14.52 -14.27 18.90
N TRP A 115 -13.65 -14.12 19.90
CA TRP A 115 -12.26 -14.50 19.84
C TRP A 115 -12.02 -15.79 20.62
N ASP A 116 -12.07 -16.91 19.90
CA ASP A 116 -11.80 -18.23 20.47
C ASP A 116 -10.29 -18.52 20.62
N THR A 117 -9.46 -17.91 19.77
CA THR A 117 -7.99 -18.00 19.86
C THR A 117 -7.32 -16.64 19.65
N SER A 118 -6.11 -16.47 20.21
CA SER A 118 -5.37 -15.20 20.18
C SER A 118 -4.75 -14.85 18.82
N ASN A 119 -4.91 -15.69 17.80
CA ASN A 119 -4.32 -15.54 16.46
C ASN A 119 -5.36 -15.37 15.34
N MET A 120 -6.65 -15.26 15.67
CA MET A 120 -7.70 -15.03 14.68
C MET A 120 -7.51 -13.68 13.99
N ARG A 121 -7.87 -13.60 12.72
CA ARG A 121 -8.07 -12.32 12.02
C ARG A 121 -9.36 -11.66 12.51
N PHE A 122 -9.47 -10.34 12.37
CA PHE A 122 -10.68 -9.61 12.77
C PHE A 122 -11.93 -10.16 12.08
N GLN A 123 -11.88 -10.36 10.76
CA GLN A 123 -12.97 -10.99 10.01
C GLN A 123 -13.37 -12.36 10.55
N GLU A 124 -12.41 -13.21 10.92
CA GLU A 124 -12.69 -14.55 11.46
C GLU A 124 -13.41 -14.45 12.81
N ALA A 125 -12.99 -13.52 13.66
CA ALA A 125 -13.69 -13.25 14.91
C ALA A 125 -15.11 -12.72 14.65
N CYS A 126 -15.29 -11.83 13.68
CA CYS A 126 -16.60 -11.30 13.31
C CYS A 126 -17.54 -12.38 12.78
N GLN A 127 -17.04 -13.28 11.94
CA GLN A 127 -17.77 -14.46 11.47
C GLN A 127 -18.09 -15.43 12.62
N ALA A 128 -17.16 -15.63 13.56
CA ALA A 128 -17.39 -16.45 14.74
C ALA A 128 -18.53 -15.89 15.62
N LEU A 129 -18.64 -14.56 15.75
CA LEU A 129 -19.76 -13.93 16.45
C LEU A 129 -21.08 -14.17 15.73
N VAL A 130 -21.12 -13.98 14.39
CA VAL A 130 -22.32 -14.28 13.59
C VAL A 130 -22.72 -15.76 13.73
N ASN A 131 -21.76 -16.68 13.66
CA ASN A 131 -22.00 -18.10 13.87
C ASN A 131 -22.58 -18.37 15.26
N LYS A 132 -22.04 -17.73 16.29
CA LYS A 132 -22.52 -17.89 17.67
C LYS A 132 -23.94 -17.39 17.84
N VAL A 133 -24.34 -16.30 17.18
CA VAL A 133 -25.73 -15.80 17.23
C VAL A 133 -26.68 -16.71 16.44
N THR A 134 -26.22 -17.30 15.33
CA THR A 134 -27.08 -18.02 14.38
C THR A 134 -27.13 -19.54 14.57
N GLN A 135 -26.22 -20.13 15.35
CA GLN A 135 -26.04 -21.59 15.47
C GLN A 135 -27.32 -22.37 15.85
N ASP A 136 -28.18 -21.79 16.69
CA ASP A 136 -29.34 -22.48 17.27
C ASP A 136 -30.67 -22.06 16.61
N LEU A 137 -30.61 -21.31 15.50
CA LEU A 137 -31.78 -20.73 14.84
C LEU A 137 -32.40 -21.64 13.75
N ASN A 138 -31.73 -22.74 13.38
CA ASN A 138 -32.20 -23.64 12.32
C ASN A 138 -32.58 -22.89 11.02
N ILE A 139 -31.69 -22.01 10.55
CA ILE A 139 -31.89 -21.27 9.29
C ILE A 139 -31.86 -22.25 8.11
N THR A 140 -32.89 -22.23 7.28
CA THR A 140 -33.05 -23.10 6.10
C THR A 140 -33.24 -22.29 4.82
N SER A 141 -33.31 -22.96 3.68
CA SER A 141 -33.58 -22.31 2.38
C SER A 141 -34.96 -21.66 2.28
N ASP A 142 -35.89 -21.97 3.18
CA ASP A 142 -37.21 -21.32 3.25
C ASP A 142 -37.22 -20.12 4.21
N SER A 143 -36.10 -19.84 4.89
CA SER A 143 -36.02 -18.76 5.86
C SER A 143 -36.07 -17.38 5.20
N HIS A 144 -36.90 -16.51 5.77
CA HIS A 144 -36.92 -15.06 5.53
C HIS A 144 -36.33 -14.37 6.76
N ILE A 145 -35.17 -13.75 6.61
CA ILE A 145 -34.42 -13.10 7.69
C ILE A 145 -34.60 -11.58 7.60
N LEU A 146 -34.87 -10.93 8.73
CA LEU A 146 -34.79 -9.48 8.89
C LEU A 146 -33.53 -9.16 9.71
N ASP A 147 -32.53 -8.55 9.09
CA ASP A 147 -31.31 -8.10 9.76
C ASP A 147 -31.41 -6.60 10.07
N VAL A 148 -31.46 -6.26 11.36
CA VAL A 148 -31.61 -4.87 11.83
C VAL A 148 -30.28 -4.41 12.39
N GLY A 149 -29.68 -3.41 11.74
CA GLY A 149 -28.32 -2.94 12.00
C GLY A 149 -27.26 -3.76 11.26
N PHE A 150 -27.45 -3.98 9.95
CA PHE A 150 -26.60 -4.86 9.14
C PHE A 150 -25.18 -4.33 8.83
N GLY A 151 -24.86 -3.10 9.25
CA GLY A 151 -23.56 -2.48 8.97
C GLY A 151 -23.28 -2.39 7.46
N CYS A 152 -22.05 -2.70 7.05
CA CYS A 152 -21.65 -2.69 5.63
C CYS A 152 -22.01 -3.97 4.86
N GLY A 153 -22.88 -4.83 5.39
CA GLY A 153 -23.45 -5.97 4.65
C GLY A 153 -22.61 -7.25 4.66
N ASP A 154 -21.43 -7.25 5.28
CA ASP A 154 -20.55 -8.42 5.35
C ASP A 154 -21.22 -9.62 6.04
N GLN A 155 -22.03 -9.37 7.08
CA GLN A 155 -22.76 -10.41 7.78
C GLN A 155 -23.90 -10.98 6.93
N ASP A 156 -24.60 -10.17 6.14
CA ASP A 156 -25.66 -10.64 5.23
C ASP A 156 -25.09 -11.52 4.13
N VAL A 157 -23.99 -11.07 3.50
CA VAL A 157 -23.30 -11.86 2.47
C VAL A 157 -22.80 -13.18 3.05
N TYR A 158 -22.19 -13.14 4.24
CA TYR A 158 -21.73 -14.34 4.93
C TYR A 158 -22.88 -15.31 5.25
N MET A 159 -23.99 -14.80 5.81
CA MET A 159 -25.18 -15.61 6.10
C MET A 159 -25.81 -16.18 4.82
N ALA A 160 -25.85 -15.41 3.74
CA ALA A 160 -26.40 -15.86 2.46
C ALA A 160 -25.56 -16.98 1.84
N GLN A 161 -24.23 -16.87 1.88
CA GLN A 161 -23.32 -17.90 1.41
C GLN A 161 -23.41 -19.18 2.26
N ARG A 162 -23.50 -19.02 3.59
CA ARG A 162 -23.47 -20.12 4.55
C ARG A 162 -24.79 -20.89 4.64
N TYR A 163 -25.89 -20.18 4.83
CA TYR A 163 -27.20 -20.77 5.12
C TYR A 163 -28.14 -20.80 3.93
N LYS A 164 -27.88 -19.99 2.89
CA LYS A 164 -28.69 -19.88 1.66
C LYS A 164 -30.19 -19.69 1.93
N PRO A 165 -30.59 -18.74 2.79
CA PRO A 165 -32.01 -18.45 3.04
C PRO A 165 -32.69 -17.96 1.77
N ALA A 166 -34.03 -18.04 1.70
CA ALA A 166 -34.76 -17.53 0.55
C ALA A 166 -34.57 -16.01 0.39
N LYS A 167 -34.61 -15.28 1.51
CA LYS A 167 -34.51 -13.81 1.52
C LYS A 167 -33.87 -13.29 2.81
N ILE A 168 -33.00 -12.29 2.67
CA ILE A 168 -32.51 -11.43 3.75
C ILE A 168 -32.99 -10.00 3.46
N THR A 169 -33.74 -9.42 4.38
CA THR A 169 -34.11 -8.01 4.36
C THR A 169 -33.29 -7.27 5.40
N GLY A 170 -32.44 -6.33 4.98
CA GLY A 170 -31.61 -5.54 5.88
C GLY A 170 -32.19 -4.17 6.14
N VAL A 171 -32.16 -3.69 7.38
CA VAL A 171 -32.44 -2.30 7.76
C VAL A 171 -31.25 -1.68 8.49
N THR A 172 -30.80 -0.50 8.07
CA THR A 172 -29.83 0.32 8.80
C THR A 172 -30.30 1.77 8.85
N ILE A 173 -29.98 2.51 9.92
CA ILE A 173 -30.25 3.95 9.99
C ILE A 173 -29.22 4.76 9.20
N GLU A 174 -28.07 4.16 8.88
CA GLU A 174 -26.92 4.86 8.29
C GLU A 174 -26.86 4.70 6.76
N PRO A 175 -27.07 5.77 5.97
CA PRO A 175 -27.07 5.69 4.51
C PRO A 175 -25.74 5.20 3.90
N ILE A 176 -24.63 5.50 4.58
CA ILE A 176 -23.28 5.17 4.09
C ILE A 176 -23.01 3.65 4.16
N GLN A 177 -23.49 3.01 5.22
CA GLN A 177 -23.42 1.57 5.44
C GLN A 177 -24.31 0.83 4.44
N HIS A 178 -25.51 1.36 4.19
CA HIS A 178 -26.41 0.86 3.15
C HIS A 178 -25.76 0.86 1.76
N HIS A 179 -25.14 1.97 1.36
CA HIS A 179 -24.46 2.06 0.06
C HIS A 179 -23.30 1.05 -0.07
N ALA A 180 -22.44 0.96 0.96
CA ALA A 180 -21.34 0.00 0.97
C ALA A 180 -21.82 -1.45 0.87
N ALA A 181 -22.90 -1.78 1.58
CA ALA A 181 -23.53 -3.10 1.55
C ALA A 181 -24.13 -3.42 0.17
N GLN A 182 -24.76 -2.45 -0.50
CA GLN A 182 -25.28 -2.65 -1.85
C GLN A 182 -24.18 -3.00 -2.86
N GLU A 183 -23.04 -2.31 -2.81
CA GLU A 183 -21.90 -2.62 -3.67
C GLU A 183 -21.27 -3.98 -3.32
N LEU A 184 -21.18 -4.31 -2.03
CA LEU A 184 -20.72 -5.62 -1.59
C LEU A 184 -21.62 -6.77 -2.09
N VAL A 185 -22.94 -6.63 -1.99
CA VAL A 185 -23.89 -7.62 -2.51
C VAL A 185 -23.76 -7.80 -4.03
N LYS A 186 -23.57 -6.71 -4.78
CA LYS A 186 -23.38 -6.77 -6.25
C LYS A 186 -22.11 -7.53 -6.65
N ARG A 187 -20.97 -7.24 -6.00
CA ARG A 187 -19.69 -7.90 -6.33
C ARG A 187 -19.66 -9.37 -5.93
N SER A 188 -20.33 -9.74 -4.84
CA SER A 188 -20.23 -11.08 -4.24
C SER A 188 -21.03 -12.19 -4.93
N HIS A 189 -21.86 -11.89 -5.95
CA HIS A 189 -22.61 -12.87 -6.75
C HIS A 189 -23.22 -14.05 -5.95
N ILE A 190 -24.40 -13.84 -5.35
CA ILE A 190 -25.00 -14.80 -4.39
C ILE A 190 -26.20 -15.51 -5.04
N PRO A 191 -26.01 -16.67 -5.71
CA PRO A 191 -27.11 -17.37 -6.36
C PRO A 191 -28.03 -18.03 -5.33
N GLY A 192 -29.33 -17.77 -5.43
CA GLY A 192 -30.37 -18.47 -4.66
C GLY A 192 -30.86 -17.77 -3.39
N THR A 193 -30.27 -16.63 -3.00
CA THR A 193 -30.74 -15.81 -1.87
C THR A 193 -30.98 -14.38 -2.35
N ILE A 194 -32.17 -13.82 -2.05
CA ILE A 194 -32.48 -12.41 -2.33
C ILE A 194 -32.02 -11.58 -1.13
N ILE A 195 -31.12 -10.62 -1.35
CA ILE A 195 -30.72 -9.64 -0.32
C ILE A 195 -31.30 -8.28 -0.68
N ASP A 196 -32.12 -7.72 0.21
CA ASP A 196 -32.90 -6.50 -0.01
C ASP A 196 -32.64 -5.51 1.15
N LEU A 197 -31.87 -4.46 0.89
CA LEU A 197 -31.32 -3.57 1.91
C LEU A 197 -32.01 -2.21 1.90
N HIS A 198 -32.34 -1.68 3.09
CA HIS A 198 -33.12 -0.46 3.27
C HIS A 198 -32.54 0.47 4.33
N ILE A 199 -32.83 1.77 4.18
CA ILE A 199 -32.52 2.80 5.17
C ILE A 199 -33.77 3.07 6.00
N ALA A 200 -33.76 2.69 7.28
CA ALA A 200 -34.83 2.98 8.23
C ALA A 200 -34.34 2.95 9.68
N ASP A 201 -35.08 3.63 10.57
CA ASP A 201 -34.84 3.61 12.00
C ASP A 201 -35.53 2.38 12.63
N ALA A 202 -34.75 1.56 13.33
CA ALA A 202 -35.22 0.35 14.03
C ALA A 202 -36.37 0.62 15.02
N SER A 203 -36.45 1.84 15.55
CA SER A 203 -37.48 2.29 16.49
C SER A 203 -38.85 2.47 15.80
N PHE A 204 -38.85 2.74 14.49
CA PHE A 204 -40.04 2.86 13.65
C PHE A 204 -40.17 1.71 12.64
N LEU A 205 -39.49 0.59 12.91
CA LEU A 205 -39.38 -0.57 12.00
C LEU A 205 -40.72 -1.07 11.49
N ARG A 206 -41.74 -1.15 12.35
CA ARG A 206 -43.07 -1.61 11.95
C ARG A 206 -43.74 -0.67 10.95
N GLU A 207 -43.72 0.63 11.22
CA GLU A 207 -44.30 1.66 10.36
C GLU A 207 -43.60 1.67 9.00
N PHE A 208 -42.27 1.56 8.98
CA PHE A 208 -41.48 1.43 7.77
C PHE A 208 -41.90 0.20 6.95
N LEU A 209 -42.00 -0.97 7.58
CA LEU A 209 -42.36 -2.21 6.91
C LEU A 209 -43.80 -2.19 6.35
N GLU A 210 -44.76 -1.63 7.11
CA GLU A 210 -46.15 -1.48 6.67
C GLU A 210 -46.30 -0.46 5.52
N SER A 211 -45.45 0.57 5.49
CA SER A 211 -45.47 1.60 4.44
C SER A 211 -44.74 1.23 3.15
N THR A 212 -44.01 0.10 3.13
CA THR A 212 -43.18 -0.31 1.97
C THR A 212 -43.75 -1.55 1.28
N PRO A 213 -44.42 -1.40 0.11
CA PRO A 213 -45.09 -2.51 -0.56
C PRO A 213 -44.12 -3.64 -0.95
N GLY A 214 -44.50 -4.89 -0.69
CA GLY A 214 -43.75 -6.08 -1.10
C GLY A 214 -42.64 -6.54 -0.16
N ILE A 215 -42.40 -5.83 0.95
CA ILE A 215 -41.44 -6.25 1.99
C ILE A 215 -42.14 -7.05 3.10
N PHE A 216 -43.25 -6.53 3.62
CA PHE A 216 -44.01 -7.13 4.71
C PHE A 216 -45.51 -6.92 4.46
N GLU A 217 -46.30 -7.99 4.55
CA GLU A 217 -47.76 -7.91 4.44
C GLU A 217 -48.41 -8.57 5.66
N PRO A 218 -49.02 -7.79 6.57
CA PRO A 218 -49.47 -8.27 7.88
C PRO A 218 -50.61 -9.31 7.87
N HIS A 219 -51.10 -9.71 6.69
CA HIS A 219 -52.25 -10.60 6.51
C HIS A 219 -51.97 -11.85 5.68
N THR A 220 -50.72 -12.10 5.28
CA THR A 220 -50.33 -13.33 4.56
C THR A 220 -49.19 -14.04 5.31
N ARG A 221 -49.34 -15.35 5.57
CA ARG A 221 -48.26 -16.18 6.20
C ARG A 221 -46.98 -16.25 5.37
N THR A 222 -47.03 -15.80 4.12
CA THR A 222 -45.92 -15.83 3.16
C THR A 222 -45.00 -14.60 3.26
N ASN A 223 -45.42 -13.54 3.98
CA ASN A 223 -44.70 -12.26 4.06
C ASN A 223 -44.39 -11.82 5.51
N SER A 224 -44.34 -12.76 6.47
CA SER A 224 -43.80 -12.55 7.82
C SER A 224 -42.36 -13.04 7.93
N PHE A 225 -41.56 -12.46 8.82
CA PHE A 225 -40.16 -12.88 8.99
C PHE A 225 -40.08 -14.14 9.85
N THR A 226 -39.25 -15.09 9.42
CA THR A 226 -38.95 -16.30 10.20
C THR A 226 -37.91 -16.03 11.27
N HIS A 227 -37.00 -15.09 11.01
CA HIS A 227 -35.91 -14.71 11.90
C HIS A 227 -35.76 -13.20 11.91
N VAL A 228 -35.55 -12.61 13.08
CA VAL A 228 -35.09 -11.23 13.25
C VAL A 228 -33.74 -11.28 13.94
N LEU A 229 -32.74 -10.64 13.34
CA LEU A 229 -31.38 -10.56 13.85
C LEU A 229 -31.03 -9.09 14.14
N SER A 230 -30.22 -8.87 15.18
CA SER A 230 -29.50 -7.60 15.37
C SER A 230 -28.22 -7.92 16.13
N ILE A 231 -27.11 -7.84 15.40
CA ILE A 231 -25.79 -8.21 15.89
C ILE A 231 -25.04 -6.91 16.18
N ASP A 232 -24.71 -6.70 17.46
CA ASP A 232 -23.87 -5.60 17.93
C ASP A 232 -24.41 -4.19 17.59
N SER A 233 -25.73 -4.03 17.67
CA SER A 233 -26.39 -2.75 17.31
C SER A 233 -27.60 -2.38 18.16
N ALA A 234 -28.33 -3.35 18.73
CA ALA A 234 -29.58 -3.09 19.46
C ALA A 234 -29.47 -2.12 20.65
N TYR A 235 -28.30 -2.04 21.28
CA TYR A 235 -28.05 -1.12 22.39
C TYR A 235 -27.97 0.36 21.96
N HIS A 236 -27.83 0.68 20.67
CA HIS A 236 -27.85 2.04 20.15
C HIS A 236 -29.27 2.58 19.83
N TYR A 237 -30.28 1.72 19.78
CA TYR A 237 -31.61 2.12 19.29
C TYR A 237 -32.39 3.01 20.27
N ASN A 238 -33.26 3.89 19.77
CA ASN A 238 -34.04 4.83 20.59
C ASN A 238 -35.54 4.50 20.60
N THR A 239 -36.02 3.51 21.36
CA THR A 239 -35.31 2.75 22.41
C THR A 239 -35.20 1.26 22.07
N ARG A 240 -34.26 0.54 22.68
CA ARG A 240 -34.13 -0.92 22.53
C ARG A 240 -35.45 -1.65 22.85
N ALA A 241 -36.18 -1.19 23.86
CA ALA A 241 -37.48 -1.75 24.21
C ALA A 241 -38.52 -1.60 23.09
N GLN A 242 -38.51 -0.48 22.37
CA GLN A 242 -39.40 -0.26 21.22
C GLN A 242 -39.03 -1.18 20.05
N PHE A 243 -37.73 -1.33 19.77
CA PHE A 243 -37.26 -2.29 18.78
C PHE A 243 -37.73 -3.73 19.10
N LEU A 244 -37.61 -4.18 20.35
CA LEU A 244 -38.08 -5.51 20.75
C LEU A 244 -39.58 -5.71 20.49
N ASN A 245 -40.41 -4.71 20.77
CA ASN A 245 -41.85 -4.74 20.45
C ASN A 245 -42.09 -4.82 18.94
N ASN A 246 -41.37 -4.02 18.15
CA ASN A 246 -41.49 -4.04 16.69
C ASN A 246 -41.08 -5.39 16.12
N ALA A 247 -39.92 -5.92 16.54
CA ALA A 247 -39.41 -7.23 16.14
C ALA A 247 -40.40 -8.35 16.45
N PHE A 248 -40.99 -8.36 17.65
CA PHE A 248 -42.02 -9.33 18.03
C PHE A 248 -43.22 -9.29 17.08
N SER A 249 -43.62 -8.10 16.63
CA SER A 249 -44.82 -7.93 15.83
C SER A 249 -44.69 -8.33 14.35
N VAL A 250 -43.46 -8.44 13.84
CA VAL A 250 -43.18 -8.78 12.43
C VAL A 250 -42.72 -10.22 12.25
N LEU A 251 -42.47 -10.92 13.35
CA LEU A 251 -42.13 -12.34 13.37
C LEU A 251 -43.34 -13.22 13.07
N THR A 252 -43.07 -14.37 12.46
CA THR A 252 -44.07 -15.40 12.17
C THR A 252 -44.65 -15.94 13.49
N PRO A 253 -45.97 -15.85 13.72
CA PRO A 253 -46.56 -16.25 15.00
C PRO A 253 -46.30 -17.72 15.34
N GLY A 254 -45.68 -17.96 16.49
CA GLY A 254 -45.43 -19.28 17.06
C GLY A 254 -44.17 -20.00 16.58
N THR A 255 -43.55 -19.55 15.49
CA THR A 255 -42.33 -20.18 14.92
C THR A 255 -41.21 -19.18 14.62
N GLY A 256 -41.44 -17.88 14.78
CA GLY A 256 -40.42 -16.86 14.52
C GLY A 256 -39.40 -16.74 15.65
N HIS A 257 -38.13 -16.51 15.30
CA HIS A 257 -37.02 -16.40 16.25
C HIS A 257 -36.41 -14.99 16.27
N LEU A 258 -36.04 -14.49 17.46
CA LEU A 258 -35.21 -13.30 17.65
C LEU A 258 -33.82 -13.73 18.14
N ALA A 259 -32.75 -13.25 17.51
CA ALA A 259 -31.39 -13.49 17.99
C ALA A 259 -30.54 -12.23 17.98
N LEU A 260 -29.76 -12.03 19.04
CA LEU A 260 -29.05 -10.78 19.27
C LEU A 260 -27.62 -11.03 19.77
N ALA A 261 -26.68 -10.21 19.33
CA ALA A 261 -25.46 -9.91 20.10
C ALA A 261 -25.63 -8.50 20.67
N ASP A 262 -25.61 -8.37 21.99
CA ASP A 262 -26.06 -7.13 22.64
C ASP A 262 -25.26 -6.79 23.90
N MET A 263 -25.20 -5.50 24.22
CA MET A 263 -24.46 -4.95 25.35
C MET A 263 -25.39 -4.65 26.54
N ILE A 264 -25.02 -5.16 27.70
CA ILE A 264 -25.77 -5.03 28.95
C ILE A 264 -24.85 -4.77 30.14
N LEU A 265 -25.44 -4.37 31.27
CA LEU A 265 -24.69 -4.13 32.50
C LEU A 265 -24.55 -5.40 33.33
N ALA A 266 -23.31 -5.78 33.68
CA ALA A 266 -23.07 -6.83 34.66
C ALA A 266 -23.49 -6.43 36.09
N LYS A 267 -23.58 -5.12 36.37
CA LYS A 267 -23.95 -4.57 37.67
C LYS A 267 -24.91 -3.40 37.52
N PRO A 268 -25.80 -3.16 38.49
CA PRO A 268 -26.68 -1.99 38.46
C PRO A 268 -25.91 -0.68 38.30
N ALA A 269 -26.51 0.28 37.60
CA ALA A 269 -25.93 1.60 37.40
C ALA A 269 -25.62 2.31 38.74
N PRO A 270 -24.59 3.18 38.79
CA PRO A 270 -24.21 3.88 40.01
C PRO A 270 -25.36 4.73 40.58
N THR A 271 -25.54 4.68 41.90
CA THR A 271 -26.60 5.44 42.60
C THR A 271 -26.13 6.78 43.15
N SER A 272 -24.82 7.02 43.23
CA SER A 272 -24.26 8.31 43.67
C SER A 272 -24.42 9.38 42.59
N ALA A 273 -24.69 10.63 42.96
CA ALA A 273 -24.90 11.71 41.99
C ALA A 273 -23.70 11.90 41.03
N VAL A 274 -22.47 11.78 41.56
CA VAL A 274 -21.24 11.87 40.75
C VAL A 274 -21.07 10.64 39.86
N GLY A 275 -21.29 9.44 40.40
CA GLY A 275 -21.20 8.20 39.62
C GLY A 275 -22.25 8.14 38.51
N ARG A 276 -23.45 8.66 38.77
CA ARG A 276 -24.53 8.73 37.81
C ARG A 276 -24.26 9.73 36.69
N TYR A 277 -23.71 10.90 37.00
CA TYR A 277 -23.28 11.87 35.98
C TYR A 277 -22.17 11.29 35.08
N ILE A 278 -21.16 10.64 35.66
CA ILE A 278 -20.08 10.00 34.88
C ILE A 278 -20.64 8.88 34.00
N PHE A 279 -21.56 8.08 34.55
CA PHE A 279 -22.23 7.02 33.83
C PHE A 279 -23.07 7.56 32.66
N GLU A 280 -23.88 8.59 32.88
CA GLU A 280 -24.70 9.22 31.84
C GLU A 280 -23.81 9.85 30.74
N ALA A 281 -22.76 10.59 31.12
CA ALA A 281 -21.83 11.21 30.18
C ALA A 281 -21.04 10.18 29.34
N LEU A 282 -20.65 9.04 29.92
CA LEU A 282 -19.92 7.99 29.21
C LEU A 282 -20.77 7.37 28.10
N PHE A 283 -22.01 6.99 28.40
CA PHE A 283 -22.89 6.33 27.42
C PHE A 283 -23.46 7.32 26.40
N GLU A 284 -23.67 8.58 26.80
CA GLU A 284 -23.99 9.65 25.84
C GLU A 284 -22.87 9.85 24.82
N ALA A 285 -21.59 9.80 25.24
CA ALA A 285 -20.45 9.88 24.34
C ALA A 285 -20.29 8.66 23.41
N MET A 286 -20.84 7.50 23.78
CA MET A 286 -20.88 6.31 22.94
C MET A 286 -22.12 6.25 22.05
N GLU A 287 -22.97 7.28 22.03
CA GLU A 287 -24.28 7.27 21.36
C GLU A 287 -25.17 6.09 21.78
N VAL A 288 -25.06 5.69 23.05
CA VAL A 288 -25.86 4.63 23.65
C VAL A 288 -26.88 5.26 24.58
N PRO A 289 -28.19 5.22 24.26
CA PRO A 289 -29.21 5.73 25.16
C PRO A 289 -29.12 5.05 26.53
N VAL A 290 -28.95 5.83 27.59
CA VAL A 290 -28.77 5.31 28.97
C VAL A 290 -29.93 4.41 29.41
N VAL A 291 -31.14 4.64 28.88
CA VAL A 291 -32.33 3.81 29.08
C VAL A 291 -32.16 2.36 28.59
N ASN A 292 -31.27 2.13 27.63
CA ASN A 292 -30.95 0.80 27.12
C ASN A 292 -30.00 0.05 28.07
N MET A 293 -29.24 0.73 28.94
CA MET A 293 -28.26 0.09 29.82
C MET A 293 -28.94 -0.55 31.03
N LYS A 294 -29.37 -1.80 30.85
CA LYS A 294 -30.08 -2.63 31.83
C LYS A 294 -29.23 -3.81 32.31
N THR A 295 -29.52 -4.32 33.51
CA THR A 295 -28.92 -5.59 33.96
C THR A 295 -29.51 -6.78 33.21
N ILE A 296 -28.85 -7.94 33.29
CA ILE A 296 -29.31 -9.19 32.65
C ILE A 296 -30.75 -9.51 33.05
N GLU A 297 -31.09 -9.36 34.34
CA GLU A 297 -32.43 -9.68 34.86
C GLU A 297 -33.49 -8.72 34.32
N ALA A 298 -33.19 -7.41 34.31
CA ALA A 298 -34.11 -6.41 33.79
C ALA A 298 -34.30 -6.56 32.27
N TYR A 299 -33.23 -6.90 31.55
CA TYR A 299 -33.32 -7.13 30.11
C TYR A 299 -34.10 -8.40 29.76
N LYS A 300 -33.89 -9.48 30.51
CA LYS A 300 -34.71 -10.69 30.41
C LYS A 300 -36.18 -10.42 30.68
N GLN A 301 -36.48 -9.56 31.66
CA GLN A 301 -37.85 -9.17 31.97
C GLN A 301 -38.51 -8.40 30.83
N ASP A 302 -37.79 -7.46 30.18
CA ASP A 302 -38.33 -6.74 29.01
C ASP A 302 -38.77 -7.71 27.90
N LEU A 303 -37.97 -8.76 27.63
CA LEU A 303 -38.32 -9.77 26.62
C LEU A 303 -39.59 -10.53 27.01
N VAL A 304 -39.68 -10.97 28.27
CA VAL A 304 -40.87 -11.64 28.80
C VAL A 304 -42.10 -10.74 28.69
N ASP A 305 -41.97 -9.46 29.03
CA ASP A 305 -43.06 -8.48 29.01
C ASP A 305 -43.56 -8.21 27.58
N VAL A 306 -42.68 -8.26 26.57
CA VAL A 306 -43.05 -8.16 25.15
C VAL A 306 -43.80 -9.42 24.67
N GLY A 307 -43.56 -10.58 25.29
CA GLY A 307 -44.23 -11.85 24.97
C GLY A 307 -43.31 -12.96 24.45
N PHE A 308 -42.00 -12.74 24.48
CA PHE A 308 -40.98 -13.72 24.14
C PHE A 308 -40.89 -14.83 25.23
N VAL A 309 -40.81 -16.10 24.85
CA VAL A 309 -40.63 -17.28 25.74
C VAL A 309 -39.50 -18.20 25.24
N ASP A 310 -38.90 -19.04 26.09
CA ASP A 310 -37.67 -19.81 25.75
C ASP A 310 -36.41 -18.93 25.59
N ILE A 311 -36.27 -17.90 26.44
CA ILE A 311 -35.17 -16.95 26.40
C ILE A 311 -33.87 -17.55 26.97
N GLU A 312 -32.85 -17.66 26.12
CA GLU A 312 -31.47 -17.98 26.49
C GLU A 312 -30.57 -16.75 26.39
N ILE A 313 -29.81 -16.47 27.46
CA ILE A 313 -28.83 -15.38 27.49
C ILE A 313 -27.49 -15.97 27.94
N GLU A 314 -26.49 -15.93 27.05
CA GLU A 314 -25.14 -16.40 27.31
C GLU A 314 -24.18 -15.20 27.41
N CYS A 315 -23.44 -15.08 28.51
CA CYS A 315 -22.43 -14.05 28.66
C CYS A 315 -21.11 -14.49 28.01
N VAL A 316 -20.58 -13.72 27.07
CA VAL A 316 -19.33 -14.02 26.34
C VAL A 316 -18.24 -12.96 26.51
N GLU A 317 -18.38 -12.07 27.51
CA GLU A 317 -17.49 -10.92 27.77
C GLU A 317 -15.99 -11.25 27.62
N ASP A 318 -15.54 -12.33 28.27
CA ASP A 318 -14.13 -12.72 28.29
C ASP A 318 -13.58 -13.07 26.90
N ARG A 319 -14.41 -13.52 25.95
CA ARG A 319 -13.99 -13.85 24.57
C ARG A 319 -14.19 -12.71 23.59
N VAL A 320 -14.73 -11.57 24.01
CA VAL A 320 -14.98 -10.44 23.10
C VAL A 320 -14.06 -9.28 23.43
N PHE A 321 -14.18 -8.67 24.62
CA PHE A 321 -13.36 -7.51 24.94
C PHE A 321 -11.88 -7.84 25.11
N SER A 322 -11.54 -8.99 25.73
CA SER A 322 -10.13 -9.35 25.93
C SER A 322 -9.43 -9.76 24.63
N GLY A 323 -10.16 -10.45 23.74
CA GLY A 323 -9.67 -10.85 22.42
C GLY A 323 -9.50 -9.66 21.49
N LEU A 324 -10.49 -8.76 21.45
CA LEU A 324 -10.41 -7.51 20.70
C LEU A 324 -9.27 -6.62 21.20
N ALA A 325 -9.08 -6.52 22.52
CA ALA A 325 -7.95 -5.81 23.12
C ALA A 325 -6.60 -6.39 22.69
N ALA A 326 -6.44 -7.72 22.76
CA ALA A 326 -5.22 -8.40 22.35
C ALA A 326 -4.94 -8.25 20.85
N TYR A 327 -5.98 -8.23 20.01
CA TYR A 327 -5.87 -7.95 18.58
C TYR A 327 -5.39 -6.52 18.33
N ILE A 328 -6.01 -5.52 18.96
CA ILE A 328 -5.59 -4.11 18.85
C ILE A 328 -4.13 -3.95 19.31
N ASP A 329 -3.75 -4.51 20.47
CA ASP A 329 -2.36 -4.50 20.98
C ASP A 329 -1.37 -5.21 20.03
N GLY A 330 -1.82 -6.26 19.34
CA GLY A 330 -1.06 -6.96 18.31
C GLY A 330 -0.84 -6.09 17.08
N GLN A 331 -1.88 -5.39 16.63
CA GLN A 331 -1.81 -4.45 15.52
C GLN A 331 -0.93 -3.24 15.83
N THR A 332 -1.04 -2.67 17.03
CA THR A 332 -0.16 -1.57 17.47
C THR A 332 1.31 -2.01 17.45
N ARG A 333 1.63 -3.25 17.84
CA ARG A 333 3.01 -3.79 17.75
C ARG A 333 3.48 -4.01 16.32
N ARG A 334 2.61 -4.41 15.40
CA ARG A 334 2.91 -4.58 13.96
C ARG A 334 3.07 -3.24 13.24
N LEU A 335 2.34 -2.22 13.67
CA LEU A 335 2.44 -0.83 13.22
C LEU A 335 3.59 -0.05 13.89
N GLY A 336 4.59 -0.75 14.45
CA GLY A 336 5.79 -0.12 15.02
C GLY A 336 5.70 0.28 16.49
N GLY A 337 4.72 -0.23 17.23
CA GLY A 337 4.53 0.06 18.66
C GLY A 337 4.18 1.53 18.91
N LEU A 338 3.57 1.79 20.06
CA LEU A 338 3.82 3.08 20.70
C LEU A 338 5.34 3.14 20.96
N VAL A 339 6.03 3.80 20.05
CA VAL A 339 7.43 4.20 20.16
C VAL A 339 7.64 4.68 21.60
N LYS A 340 8.42 3.92 22.39
CA LYS A 340 9.15 4.54 23.49
C LYS A 340 9.99 5.62 22.85
N PRO A 341 10.00 6.86 23.33
CA PRO A 341 10.75 7.92 22.70
C PRO A 341 12.24 7.57 22.73
N GLY A 342 12.74 7.05 21.61
CA GLY A 342 14.01 7.43 21.01
C GLY A 342 13.89 8.80 20.32
N ALA A 343 12.96 9.64 20.77
CA ALA A 343 12.77 11.03 20.35
C ALA A 343 13.92 11.93 20.85
N SER A 344 15.16 11.55 20.59
CA SER A 344 16.33 12.40 20.79
C SER A 344 17.25 12.50 19.58
N GLN A 345 16.91 11.91 18.42
CA GLN A 345 17.73 12.10 17.20
C GLN A 345 16.96 12.30 15.88
N ALA A 346 15.65 12.59 15.89
CA ALA A 346 15.04 13.24 14.71
C ALA A 346 15.73 14.61 14.56
N ARG A 347 16.69 14.69 13.65
CA ARG A 347 17.55 15.87 13.47
C ARG A 347 16.66 16.99 12.95
N LYS A 348 16.38 17.97 13.80
CA LYS A 348 15.71 19.20 13.37
C LYS A 348 16.71 20.04 12.61
N TYR A 349 16.58 20.06 11.30
CA TYR A 349 17.37 20.93 10.45
C TYR A 349 16.75 22.35 10.45
N PRO A 350 17.56 23.40 10.61
CA PRO A 350 17.05 24.76 10.75
C PRO A 350 16.54 25.34 9.44
N THR A 351 17.01 24.85 8.30
CA THR A 351 16.73 25.37 6.97
C THR A 351 16.48 24.25 5.96
N SER A 352 15.71 24.56 4.91
CA SER A 352 15.54 23.66 3.77
C SER A 352 16.88 23.43 3.07
N GLY A 353 17.19 22.18 2.72
CA GLY A 353 18.43 21.84 2.02
C GLY A 353 18.94 20.42 2.30
N LEU A 354 20.10 20.11 1.73
CA LEU A 354 20.83 18.86 1.95
C LEU A 354 21.77 18.98 3.14
N TYR A 355 22.00 17.88 3.86
CA TYR A 355 22.88 17.83 5.04
C TYR A 355 23.70 16.55 5.08
N ASN A 356 24.98 16.64 5.44
CA ASN A 356 25.79 15.44 5.66
C ASN A 356 25.26 14.61 6.84
N VAL A 357 25.23 13.29 6.68
CA VAL A 357 24.99 12.38 7.80
C VAL A 357 26.29 12.20 8.57
N ASP A 358 26.50 13.06 9.57
CA ASP A 358 27.72 13.05 10.40
C ASP A 358 27.76 11.96 11.49
N ILE A 359 26.75 11.09 11.58
CA ILE A 359 26.80 9.97 12.53
C ILE A 359 27.57 8.81 11.91
N ASN A 360 28.14 7.99 12.79
CA ASN A 360 28.57 6.67 12.42
C ASN A 360 27.33 5.79 12.19
N VAL A 361 26.99 5.54 10.91
CA VAL A 361 25.91 4.62 10.49
C VAL A 361 26.35 3.16 10.38
N GLY A 362 27.52 2.80 10.92
CA GLY A 362 28.02 1.42 10.92
C GLY A 362 28.78 0.98 9.65
N LEU A 363 29.08 1.90 8.72
CA LEU A 363 29.70 1.58 7.42
C LEU A 363 31.13 2.10 7.21
N GLN A 364 31.71 2.82 8.18
CA GLN A 364 33.04 3.43 8.09
C GLN A 364 34.19 2.43 7.92
N ASP A 365 34.01 1.20 8.41
CA ASP A 365 35.02 0.14 8.37
C ASP A 365 34.84 -0.78 7.16
N VAL A 366 33.83 -0.54 6.31
CA VAL A 366 33.59 -1.32 5.09
C VAL A 366 34.71 -1.07 4.09
N LYS A 367 35.44 -2.14 3.76
CA LYS A 367 36.50 -2.13 2.75
C LYS A 367 35.97 -2.69 1.44
N GLY A 368 35.24 -1.86 0.70
CA GLY A 368 34.48 -2.35 -0.44
C GLY A 368 33.57 -1.32 -1.08
N THR A 369 32.58 -1.77 -1.84
CA THR A 369 31.53 -0.95 -2.44
C THR A 369 30.15 -1.56 -2.15
N VAL A 370 29.08 -0.78 -2.25
CA VAL A 370 27.73 -1.32 -2.29
C VAL A 370 27.47 -1.90 -3.68
N ALA A 371 26.92 -3.11 -3.74
CA ALA A 371 26.61 -3.83 -4.98
C ALA A 371 25.10 -3.86 -5.25
N ALA A 372 24.27 -3.94 -4.22
CA ALA A 372 22.81 -3.94 -4.34
C ALA A 372 22.12 -3.46 -3.07
N PHE A 373 20.88 -2.98 -3.24
CA PHE A 373 19.92 -2.75 -2.17
C PHE A 373 18.96 -3.95 -2.09
N ALA A 374 18.50 -4.27 -0.88
CA ALA A 374 17.72 -5.47 -0.60
C ALA A 374 16.89 -5.25 0.67
N ASP A 375 15.86 -6.07 0.90
CA ASP A 375 15.30 -6.30 2.24
C ASP A 375 15.55 -7.78 2.56
N PHE A 376 16.69 -8.06 3.16
CA PHE A 376 17.18 -9.43 3.32
C PHE A 376 16.41 -10.18 4.40
N ASN A 377 16.01 -9.47 5.45
CA ASN A 377 15.38 -10.06 6.63
C ASN A 377 13.83 -9.93 6.64
N GLY A 378 13.25 -9.35 5.58
CA GLY A 378 11.81 -9.19 5.39
C GLY A 378 11.15 -8.21 6.37
N ASP A 379 11.88 -7.24 6.92
CA ASP A 379 11.38 -6.26 7.89
C ASP A 379 10.88 -4.95 7.25
N LYS A 380 10.93 -4.88 5.91
CA LYS A 380 10.54 -3.75 5.04
C LYS A 380 11.57 -2.63 4.97
N TYR A 381 12.68 -2.73 5.69
CA TYR A 381 13.74 -1.74 5.64
C TYR A 381 14.79 -2.10 4.60
N THR A 382 15.45 -1.06 4.05
CA THR A 382 16.45 -1.27 3.02
C THR A 382 17.81 -1.65 3.61
N ASP A 383 18.19 -2.90 3.45
CA ASP A 383 19.49 -3.48 3.73
C ASP A 383 20.49 -3.27 2.57
N LEU A 384 21.77 -3.47 2.86
CA LEU A 384 22.85 -3.33 1.88
C LEU A 384 23.56 -4.66 1.64
N ILE A 385 23.80 -4.99 0.37
CA ILE A 385 24.76 -6.01 -0.02
C ILE A 385 26.04 -5.32 -0.51
N THR A 386 27.15 -5.61 0.17
CA THR A 386 28.45 -5.01 -0.11
C THR A 386 29.40 -6.01 -0.74
N LEU A 387 30.32 -5.51 -1.55
CA LEU A 387 31.36 -6.26 -2.24
C LEU A 387 32.72 -5.78 -1.74
N SER A 388 33.66 -6.68 -1.44
CA SER A 388 35.01 -6.31 -1.00
C SER A 388 35.78 -5.53 -2.07
N ASP A 389 36.78 -4.75 -1.64
CA ASP A 389 37.62 -3.92 -2.51
C ASP A 389 38.44 -4.71 -3.56
N ASP A 390 38.67 -6.00 -3.31
CA ASP A 390 39.27 -6.93 -4.25
C ASP A 390 38.25 -7.65 -5.16
N GLN A 391 36.95 -7.47 -4.87
CA GLN A 391 35.78 -8.06 -5.51
C GLN A 391 35.71 -9.60 -5.42
N THR A 392 36.25 -10.19 -4.34
CA THR A 392 36.25 -11.66 -4.14
C THR A 392 35.35 -12.14 -3.01
N SER A 393 34.69 -11.23 -2.29
CA SER A 393 33.75 -11.56 -1.22
C SER A 393 32.60 -10.56 -1.16
N PHE A 394 31.44 -11.01 -0.70
CA PHE A 394 30.28 -10.14 -0.46
C PHE A 394 29.71 -10.35 0.94
N SER A 395 28.99 -9.36 1.46
CA SER A 395 28.44 -9.36 2.82
C SER A 395 27.14 -8.58 2.91
N VAL A 396 26.23 -9.02 3.78
CA VAL A 396 24.95 -8.35 4.05
C VAL A 396 25.07 -7.48 5.30
N TYR A 397 24.58 -6.24 5.20
CA TYR A 397 24.45 -5.30 6.29
C TYR A 397 22.98 -4.97 6.49
N LEU A 398 22.45 -5.29 7.68
CA LEU A 398 21.05 -5.07 8.03
C LEU A 398 20.85 -3.65 8.58
N TRP A 399 19.81 -2.96 8.14
CA TRP A 399 19.42 -1.68 8.72
C TRP A 399 18.65 -1.89 10.03
N ASP A 400 19.15 -1.35 11.14
CA ASP A 400 18.40 -1.27 12.40
C ASP A 400 17.93 0.17 12.60
N HIS A 401 16.64 0.40 12.35
CA HIS A 401 16.01 1.71 12.50
C HIS A 401 16.05 2.22 13.95
N ALA A 402 16.04 1.34 14.96
CA ALA A 402 16.07 1.74 16.36
C ALA A 402 17.45 2.22 16.81
N SER A 403 18.52 1.60 16.30
CA SER A 403 19.90 2.04 16.57
C SER A 403 20.44 3.03 15.53
N TRP A 404 19.71 3.25 14.44
CA TRP A 404 20.07 4.12 13.31
C TRP A 404 21.43 3.76 12.71
N SER A 405 21.66 2.46 12.52
CA SER A 405 22.95 1.94 12.04
C SER A 405 22.81 0.65 11.25
N PHE A 406 23.64 0.50 10.23
CA PHE A 406 23.86 -0.76 9.54
C PHE A 406 24.70 -1.71 10.39
N THR A 407 24.25 -2.94 10.55
CA THR A 407 24.95 -4.00 11.28
C THR A 407 25.32 -5.12 10.32
N LEU A 408 26.61 -5.47 10.27
CA LEU A 408 27.09 -6.63 9.51
C LEU A 408 26.42 -7.90 10.05
N LEU A 409 25.84 -8.70 9.15
CA LEU A 409 25.39 -10.05 9.44
C LEU A 409 26.53 -11.04 9.10
N PRO A 410 27.34 -11.49 10.07
CA PRO A 410 28.59 -12.21 9.75
C PRO A 410 28.37 -13.56 9.09
N SER A 411 27.23 -14.21 9.36
CA SER A 411 26.84 -15.47 8.75
C SER A 411 26.42 -15.33 7.28
N ALA A 412 26.16 -14.09 6.82
CA ALA A 412 25.83 -13.76 5.44
C ALA A 412 27.05 -13.22 4.66
N THR A 413 28.28 -13.44 5.15
CA THR A 413 29.52 -13.13 4.44
C THR A 413 30.02 -14.34 3.66
N VAL A 414 30.25 -14.18 2.37
CA VAL A 414 30.73 -15.23 1.47
C VAL A 414 32.03 -14.83 0.81
N SER A 415 33.04 -15.71 0.82
CA SER A 415 34.32 -15.54 0.12
C SER A 415 34.44 -16.51 -1.06
N ILE A 416 34.35 -15.98 -2.27
CA ILE A 416 34.48 -16.76 -3.52
C ILE A 416 35.92 -17.22 -3.73
N ALA A 417 36.91 -16.46 -3.23
CA ALA A 417 38.33 -16.84 -3.31
C ALA A 417 38.61 -18.23 -2.69
N GLN A 418 37.78 -18.67 -1.75
CA GLN A 418 37.89 -19.96 -1.06
C GLN A 418 36.99 -21.05 -1.65
N SER A 419 36.13 -20.70 -2.60
CA SER A 419 35.19 -21.62 -3.25
C SER A 419 35.87 -22.41 -4.39
N PRO A 420 35.31 -23.58 -4.79
CA PRO A 420 35.70 -24.25 -6.01
C PRO A 420 35.55 -23.29 -7.20
N GLU A 421 36.55 -23.21 -8.08
CA GLU A 421 36.58 -22.30 -9.24
C GLU A 421 36.34 -20.81 -8.91
N PRO A 422 37.30 -20.13 -8.25
CA PRO A 422 37.15 -18.74 -7.88
C PRO A 422 37.04 -17.81 -9.10
N PHE A 423 36.31 -16.70 -8.92
CA PHE A 423 36.18 -15.63 -9.91
C PHE A 423 36.06 -14.26 -9.21
N ILE A 424 36.24 -13.19 -9.99
CA ILE A 424 36.03 -11.81 -9.58
C ILE A 424 34.56 -11.46 -9.80
N ILE A 425 33.86 -11.06 -8.73
CA ILE A 425 32.44 -10.71 -8.77
C ILE A 425 32.29 -9.40 -9.55
N THR A 426 31.41 -9.39 -10.54
CA THR A 426 31.09 -8.22 -11.37
C THR A 426 29.65 -7.73 -11.19
N ASN A 427 28.76 -8.56 -10.64
CA ASN A 427 27.39 -8.16 -10.29
C ASN A 427 26.79 -9.10 -9.22
N ILE A 428 25.86 -8.56 -8.44
CA ILE A 428 25.01 -9.30 -7.51
C ILE A 428 23.57 -8.82 -7.74
N ALA A 429 22.68 -9.73 -8.12
CA ALA A 429 21.28 -9.46 -8.40
C ALA A 429 20.40 -10.14 -7.34
N PRO A 430 19.84 -9.39 -6.37
CA PRO A 430 18.87 -9.90 -5.42
C PRO A 430 17.59 -10.36 -6.12
N GLY A 431 16.96 -11.40 -5.60
CA GLY A 431 15.68 -11.93 -6.09
C GLY A 431 15.32 -13.22 -5.37
N ASP A 432 14.16 -13.78 -5.64
CA ASP A 432 13.74 -15.09 -5.09
C ASP A 432 13.73 -16.09 -6.25
N TYR A 433 14.80 -16.88 -6.35
CA TYR A 433 15.07 -17.73 -7.51
C TYR A 433 14.56 -19.15 -7.31
N ASN A 434 14.39 -19.60 -6.05
CA ASN A 434 13.73 -20.87 -5.73
C ASN A 434 12.23 -20.69 -5.41
N HIS A 435 11.73 -19.45 -5.40
CA HIS A 435 10.33 -19.12 -5.13
C HIS A 435 9.87 -19.64 -3.76
N ASP A 436 10.68 -19.39 -2.72
CA ASP A 436 10.40 -19.83 -1.35
C ASP A 436 10.01 -18.68 -0.40
N GLY A 437 9.93 -17.44 -0.91
CA GLY A 437 9.59 -16.25 -0.16
C GLY A 437 10.72 -15.66 0.68
N ARG A 438 11.95 -16.11 0.49
CA ARG A 438 13.17 -15.50 1.04
C ARG A 438 13.99 -14.87 -0.06
N LEU A 439 14.78 -13.87 0.32
CA LEU A 439 15.66 -13.20 -0.61
C LEU A 439 16.91 -14.04 -0.87
N ASP A 440 17.07 -14.49 -2.10
CA ASP A 440 18.29 -15.09 -2.65
C ASP A 440 19.15 -14.04 -3.36
N VAL A 441 20.34 -14.45 -3.79
CA VAL A 441 21.18 -13.64 -4.67
C VAL A 441 21.78 -14.44 -5.82
N LEU A 442 21.68 -13.88 -7.02
CA LEU A 442 22.43 -14.32 -8.20
C LEU A 442 23.77 -13.57 -8.23
N VAL A 443 24.86 -14.29 -8.04
CA VAL A 443 26.21 -13.76 -8.05
C VAL A 443 26.90 -14.12 -9.37
N MET A 444 27.36 -13.09 -10.07
CA MET A 444 27.97 -13.20 -11.39
C MET A 444 29.41 -12.69 -11.37
N GLY A 445 30.29 -13.33 -12.14
CA GLY A 445 31.67 -12.86 -12.26
C GLY A 445 32.52 -13.62 -13.25
N GLN A 446 33.73 -13.12 -13.48
CA GLN A 446 34.67 -13.64 -14.48
C GLN A 446 36.01 -13.99 -13.81
N ALA A 447 36.74 -14.96 -14.37
CA ALA A 447 38.03 -15.37 -13.81
C ALA A 447 39.07 -14.23 -13.78
N ASP A 448 39.13 -13.43 -14.85
CA ASP A 448 39.99 -12.24 -14.95
C ASP A 448 39.33 -11.21 -15.89
N PRO A 449 38.38 -10.41 -15.39
CA PRO A 449 37.65 -9.43 -16.21
C PRO A 449 38.54 -8.30 -16.75
N VAL A 450 39.74 -8.11 -16.18
CA VAL A 450 40.67 -7.05 -16.61
C VAL A 450 41.45 -7.49 -17.85
N ARG A 451 41.95 -8.73 -17.86
CA ARG A 451 42.70 -9.26 -19.02
C ARG A 451 41.81 -9.90 -20.08
N ASN A 452 40.66 -10.45 -19.69
CA ASN A 452 39.71 -11.09 -20.58
C ASN A 452 38.28 -10.56 -20.35
N PRO A 453 37.98 -9.31 -20.74
CA PRO A 453 36.69 -8.68 -20.47
C PRO A 453 35.52 -9.37 -21.19
N LYS A 454 35.77 -10.04 -22.33
CA LYS A 454 34.78 -10.85 -23.06
C LYS A 454 34.79 -12.34 -22.64
N GLY A 455 35.41 -12.67 -21.50
CA GLY A 455 35.52 -14.03 -20.99
C GLY A 455 34.19 -14.59 -20.49
N GLU A 456 34.20 -15.88 -20.15
CA GLU A 456 33.07 -16.59 -19.53
C GLU A 456 32.57 -15.85 -18.27
N LEU A 457 31.27 -15.57 -18.22
CA LEU A 457 30.59 -15.06 -17.04
C LEU A 457 30.00 -16.25 -16.28
N LYS A 458 30.66 -16.59 -15.17
CA LYS A 458 30.20 -17.63 -14.24
C LYS A 458 29.06 -17.09 -13.40
N MET A 459 28.10 -17.96 -13.10
CA MET A 459 26.88 -17.61 -12.38
C MET A 459 26.59 -18.62 -11.27
N ARG A 460 26.19 -18.12 -10.10
CA ARG A 460 25.84 -18.92 -8.93
C ARG A 460 24.67 -18.29 -8.20
N ILE A 461 23.77 -19.09 -7.67
CA ILE A 461 22.75 -18.63 -6.74
C ILE A 461 23.15 -19.04 -5.33
N TYR A 462 23.06 -18.09 -4.39
CA TYR A 462 23.10 -18.35 -2.97
C TYR A 462 21.69 -18.20 -2.42
N LEU A 463 21.13 -19.29 -1.90
CA LEU A 463 19.78 -19.31 -1.37
C LEU A 463 19.75 -18.67 0.02
N GLY A 464 18.77 -17.80 0.24
CA GLY A 464 18.60 -17.03 1.46
C GLY A 464 18.06 -17.85 2.62
N ASN A 465 18.60 -17.62 3.80
CA ASN A 465 18.11 -18.14 5.07
C ASN A 465 17.99 -16.97 6.06
N ILE A 466 16.76 -16.56 6.33
CA ILE A 466 16.45 -15.38 7.15
C ILE A 466 17.05 -15.41 8.56
N ASP A 467 17.29 -16.61 9.11
CA ASP A 467 17.83 -16.82 10.44
C ASP A 467 19.37 -16.98 10.41
N ASN A 468 19.96 -17.53 9.34
CA ASN A 468 21.37 -17.92 9.29
C ASN A 468 22.21 -17.25 8.18
N GLY A 469 21.66 -16.35 7.37
CA GLY A 469 22.36 -15.78 6.22
C GLY A 469 22.12 -16.62 4.97
N TRP A 470 23.10 -17.40 4.51
CA TRP A 470 22.94 -18.20 3.29
C TRP A 470 22.85 -19.70 3.60
N GLU A 471 22.18 -20.45 2.73
CA GLU A 471 22.31 -21.91 2.73
C GLU A 471 23.77 -22.33 2.49
N PRO A 472 24.24 -23.47 3.06
CA PRO A 472 25.66 -23.82 3.05
C PRO A 472 26.26 -24.06 1.66
N GLU A 473 25.44 -24.52 0.71
CA GLU A 473 25.87 -24.81 -0.66
C GLU A 473 25.21 -23.84 -1.64
N PHE A 474 26.00 -23.31 -2.57
CA PHE A 474 25.50 -22.51 -3.68
C PHE A 474 25.03 -23.41 -4.82
N MET A 475 24.11 -22.90 -5.64
CA MET A 475 23.61 -23.56 -6.83
C MET A 475 24.39 -23.08 -8.06
N PRO A 476 25.20 -23.93 -8.73
CA PRO A 476 25.90 -23.55 -9.95
C PRO A 476 24.92 -23.44 -11.12
N LEU A 477 25.10 -22.44 -11.96
CA LEU A 477 24.28 -22.22 -13.16
C LEU A 477 25.11 -22.34 -14.44
N PRO A 478 24.50 -22.69 -15.58
CA PRO A 478 25.17 -22.61 -16.89
C PRO A 478 25.65 -21.18 -17.16
N SER A 479 26.92 -21.02 -17.54
CA SER A 479 27.57 -19.72 -17.74
C SER A 479 26.96 -18.89 -18.89
N SER A 480 27.01 -17.57 -18.74
CA SER A 480 26.66 -16.59 -19.79
C SER A 480 27.92 -15.98 -20.42
N THR A 481 27.75 -15.19 -21.48
CA THR A 481 28.81 -14.30 -21.99
C THR A 481 28.99 -13.07 -21.09
N SER A 482 29.94 -12.18 -21.42
CA SER A 482 30.18 -10.95 -20.66
C SER A 482 28.99 -9.97 -20.64
N GLN A 483 28.07 -10.08 -21.60
CA GLN A 483 26.74 -9.49 -21.51
C GLN A 483 25.95 -10.17 -20.39
N GLN A 484 25.75 -9.44 -19.28
CA GLN A 484 25.11 -9.98 -18.10
C GLN A 484 23.64 -10.25 -18.37
N PRO A 485 23.10 -11.43 -18.04
CA PRO A 485 21.71 -11.71 -18.31
C PRO A 485 20.79 -10.86 -17.42
N VAL A 486 19.69 -10.37 -18.00
CA VAL A 486 18.69 -9.52 -17.31
C VAL A 486 17.54 -10.37 -16.76
N ALA A 487 17.07 -10.06 -15.56
CA ALA A 487 15.92 -10.72 -14.95
C ALA A 487 14.61 -10.25 -15.59
N PHE A 488 13.72 -11.19 -15.88
CA PHE A 488 12.38 -10.95 -16.43
C PHE A 488 11.49 -12.19 -16.18
N ASP A 489 10.28 -12.19 -16.70
CA ASP A 489 9.38 -13.35 -16.68
C ASP A 489 8.97 -13.69 -18.12
N SER A 490 9.41 -14.86 -18.60
CA SER A 490 9.33 -15.23 -20.02
C SER A 490 8.00 -15.86 -20.43
N ASN A 491 7.28 -16.44 -19.48
CA ASN A 491 6.05 -17.23 -19.71
C ASN A 491 4.86 -16.81 -18.84
N GLY A 492 5.05 -15.81 -17.98
CA GLY A 492 4.05 -15.23 -17.10
C GLY A 492 3.65 -16.14 -15.96
N ASP A 493 4.57 -16.94 -15.44
CA ASP A 493 4.33 -17.78 -14.25
C ASP A 493 4.79 -17.11 -12.95
N MET A 494 5.30 -15.88 -13.03
CA MET A 494 5.86 -15.07 -11.94
C MET A 494 7.14 -15.63 -11.30
N LEU A 495 7.73 -16.67 -11.88
CA LEU A 495 9.08 -17.09 -11.54
C LEU A 495 10.09 -16.17 -12.24
N THR A 496 11.20 -15.88 -11.55
CA THR A 496 12.24 -15.03 -12.13
C THR A 496 13.07 -15.83 -13.13
N ASP A 497 12.95 -15.50 -14.42
CA ASP A 497 13.78 -15.99 -15.53
C ASP A 497 14.94 -15.02 -15.81
N LEU A 498 15.92 -15.48 -16.60
CA LEU A 498 17.00 -14.61 -17.09
C LEU A 498 17.13 -14.65 -18.62
N LEU A 499 17.42 -13.51 -19.23
CA LEU A 499 17.66 -13.37 -20.67
C LEU A 499 19.09 -12.94 -20.96
N GLY A 500 19.82 -13.69 -21.80
CA GLY A 500 21.20 -13.37 -22.19
C GLY A 500 21.74 -14.28 -23.28
N TYR A 501 23.06 -14.49 -23.34
CA TYR A 501 23.69 -15.43 -24.28
C TYR A 501 24.37 -16.56 -23.53
N ALA A 502 23.97 -17.81 -23.80
CA ALA A 502 24.67 -18.96 -23.25
C ALA A 502 26.12 -19.01 -23.75
N TYR A 503 27.09 -19.22 -22.85
CA TYR A 503 28.51 -19.17 -23.21
C TYR A 503 28.96 -20.30 -24.15
N ASN A 504 28.50 -21.52 -23.88
CA ASN A 504 28.94 -22.71 -24.60
C ASN A 504 28.46 -22.71 -26.05
N GLY A 505 29.40 -22.66 -26.99
CA GLY A 505 29.09 -22.60 -28.42
C GLY A 505 28.67 -21.22 -28.91
N TYR A 506 28.82 -20.17 -28.09
CA TYR A 506 28.53 -18.80 -28.47
C TYR A 506 29.41 -18.33 -29.64
N GLN A 507 28.78 -17.69 -30.63
CA GLN A 507 29.44 -17.02 -31.73
C GLN A 507 28.85 -15.61 -31.89
N GLU A 508 29.69 -14.59 -31.70
CA GLU A 508 29.30 -13.18 -31.76
C GLU A 508 28.62 -12.86 -33.10
N GLY A 509 27.40 -12.31 -33.01
CA GLY A 509 26.58 -12.01 -34.18
C GLY A 509 26.05 -13.23 -34.94
N VAL A 510 26.12 -14.45 -34.41
CA VAL A 510 25.48 -15.64 -35.01
C VAL A 510 24.51 -16.29 -34.04
N SER A 511 24.91 -16.43 -32.78
CA SER A 511 24.07 -16.98 -31.72
C SER A 511 22.90 -16.06 -31.40
N GLY A 512 21.71 -16.65 -31.26
CA GLY A 512 20.52 -15.97 -30.75
C GLY A 512 20.52 -15.87 -29.22
N LEU A 513 19.58 -15.09 -28.69
CA LEU A 513 19.38 -14.98 -27.24
C LEU A 513 18.88 -16.30 -26.65
N SER A 514 19.25 -16.54 -25.41
CA SER A 514 18.88 -17.70 -24.60
C SER A 514 18.15 -17.22 -23.34
N VAL A 515 17.23 -18.05 -22.87
CA VAL A 515 16.48 -17.86 -21.62
C VAL A 515 16.94 -18.93 -20.64
N TRP A 516 17.38 -18.51 -19.46
CA TRP A 516 17.45 -19.38 -18.29
C TRP A 516 16.06 -19.40 -17.70
N LYS A 517 15.26 -20.37 -18.14
CA LYS A 517 13.88 -20.52 -17.72
C LYS A 517 13.86 -21.19 -16.35
N ASN A 518 13.22 -20.57 -15.39
CA ASN A 518 13.05 -21.09 -14.05
C ASN A 518 12.13 -22.31 -14.12
N VAL A 519 12.68 -23.45 -13.71
CA VAL A 519 12.00 -24.75 -13.66
C VAL A 519 12.05 -25.32 -12.24
N HIS A 520 12.38 -24.47 -11.26
CA HIS A 520 12.51 -24.90 -9.88
C HIS A 520 11.18 -25.49 -9.38
N SER A 521 11.29 -26.61 -8.67
CA SER A 521 10.14 -27.28 -8.07
C SER A 521 10.62 -28.05 -6.85
N SER A 522 9.75 -28.18 -5.85
CA SER A 522 9.99 -29.01 -4.67
C SER A 522 10.33 -30.47 -5.00
N ASN A 523 9.89 -30.98 -6.17
CA ASN A 523 10.21 -32.33 -6.65
C ASN A 523 11.61 -32.44 -7.29
N ASN A 524 12.19 -31.33 -7.71
CA ASN A 524 13.53 -31.28 -8.32
C ASN A 524 14.34 -30.08 -7.78
N PRO A 525 14.67 -30.06 -6.48
CA PRO A 525 15.30 -28.90 -5.84
C PRO A 525 16.71 -28.61 -6.38
N GLY A 526 17.36 -29.60 -7.02
CA GLY A 526 18.73 -29.50 -7.54
C GLY A 526 18.87 -28.72 -8.85
N THR A 527 17.79 -28.27 -9.48
CA THR A 527 17.83 -27.51 -10.73
C THR A 527 16.94 -26.28 -10.61
N ILE A 528 17.51 -25.10 -10.79
CA ILE A 528 16.75 -23.84 -10.83
C ILE A 528 16.41 -23.48 -12.27
N PHE A 529 17.40 -23.52 -13.18
CA PHE A 529 17.23 -23.05 -14.56
C PHE A 529 17.46 -24.13 -15.61
N GLU A 530 16.62 -24.13 -16.64
CA GLU A 530 16.86 -24.79 -17.92
C GLU A 530 17.18 -23.72 -18.98
N VAL A 531 18.25 -23.91 -19.76
CA VAL A 531 18.64 -22.95 -20.80
C VAL A 531 17.99 -23.31 -22.13
N LEU A 532 17.10 -22.44 -22.60
CA LEU A 532 16.33 -22.59 -23.82
C LEU A 532 16.63 -21.45 -24.80
N PRO A 533 16.49 -21.66 -26.11
CA PRO A 533 16.54 -20.55 -27.06
C PRO A 533 15.33 -19.63 -26.85
N MET A 534 15.55 -18.31 -26.90
CA MET A 534 14.46 -17.34 -26.85
C MET A 534 13.65 -17.37 -28.16
N ASN A 535 12.32 -17.43 -28.05
CA ASN A 535 11.43 -17.47 -29.19
C ASN A 535 10.68 -16.14 -29.33
N PHE A 536 11.23 -15.22 -30.14
CA PHE A 536 10.56 -13.98 -30.50
C PHE A 536 9.63 -14.18 -31.70
N THR A 537 8.47 -13.55 -31.66
CA THR A 537 7.50 -13.54 -32.76
C THR A 537 7.44 -12.17 -33.45
N GLY A 538 6.75 -12.11 -34.60
CA GLY A 538 6.61 -10.87 -35.39
C GLY A 538 7.68 -10.71 -36.45
N GLU A 539 7.73 -9.50 -37.03
CA GLU A 539 8.77 -9.15 -38.00
C GLU A 539 10.15 -9.22 -37.33
N PRO A 540 11.18 -9.78 -37.99
CA PRO A 540 12.49 -9.87 -37.40
C PRO A 540 13.06 -8.47 -37.19
N ALA A 541 13.40 -8.14 -35.95
CA ALA A 541 14.22 -6.96 -35.65
C ALA A 541 15.50 -6.98 -36.51
N THR A 542 16.03 -5.81 -36.85
CA THR A 542 17.35 -5.76 -37.48
C THR A 542 18.35 -6.48 -36.56
N LYS A 543 19.23 -7.30 -37.14
CA LYS A 543 20.19 -8.17 -36.43
C LYS A 543 20.78 -7.49 -35.18
N CYS A 544 20.21 -7.82 -34.01
CA CYS A 544 20.57 -7.26 -32.72
C CYS A 544 21.61 -8.15 -32.04
N THR A 545 22.78 -7.58 -31.72
CA THR A 545 23.71 -8.16 -30.75
C THR A 545 23.63 -7.30 -29.49
N LEU A 546 23.37 -7.88 -28.32
CA LEU A 546 23.30 -7.08 -27.09
C LEU A 546 24.59 -6.28 -26.88
N SER A 547 24.43 -5.01 -26.51
CA SER A 547 25.54 -4.14 -26.13
C SER A 547 26.26 -4.71 -24.91
N ASP A 548 27.53 -4.34 -24.74
CA ASP A 548 28.30 -4.74 -23.56
C ASP A 548 29.10 -3.52 -23.05
N PRO A 549 28.66 -2.82 -21.98
CA PRO A 549 27.45 -3.12 -21.21
C PRO A 549 26.17 -2.79 -21.99
N HIS A 550 25.04 -3.40 -21.59
CA HIS A 550 23.71 -3.02 -22.04
C HIS A 550 22.87 -2.40 -20.91
N SER A 551 21.76 -1.76 -21.28
CA SER A 551 20.74 -1.23 -20.36
C SER A 551 19.38 -1.85 -20.64
N SER A 552 19.38 -3.13 -21.03
CA SER A 552 18.14 -3.90 -21.21
C SER A 552 17.29 -3.87 -19.93
N ALA A 553 15.98 -3.73 -20.12
CA ALA A 553 15.02 -3.53 -19.04
C ALA A 553 13.68 -4.23 -19.31
N PHE A 554 12.97 -4.56 -18.24
CA PHE A 554 11.64 -5.14 -18.23
C PHE A 554 10.66 -4.11 -17.67
N VAL A 555 9.90 -3.45 -18.55
CA VAL A 555 9.09 -2.27 -18.24
C VAL A 555 7.92 -2.14 -19.21
N ASP A 556 6.74 -1.75 -18.74
CA ASP A 556 5.55 -1.50 -19.58
C ASP A 556 5.77 -0.27 -20.47
N LEU A 557 5.82 -0.47 -21.80
CA LEU A 557 6.10 0.57 -22.80
C LEU A 557 4.92 0.87 -23.71
N ASN A 558 3.96 -0.05 -23.85
CA ASN A 558 2.73 0.16 -24.63
C ASN A 558 1.56 0.72 -23.78
N GLY A 559 1.70 0.66 -22.46
CA GLY A 559 0.81 1.19 -21.46
C GLY A 559 -0.33 0.29 -20.98
N ASP A 560 -0.25 -1.02 -21.20
CA ASP A 560 -1.24 -2.01 -20.76
C ASP A 560 -1.04 -2.53 -19.33
N CYS A 561 -0.04 -2.03 -18.59
CA CYS A 561 0.37 -2.50 -17.27
C CYS A 561 1.03 -3.89 -17.24
N LEU A 562 1.41 -4.42 -18.41
CA LEU A 562 2.21 -5.62 -18.57
C LEU A 562 3.64 -5.21 -18.96
N ALA A 563 4.66 -5.72 -18.28
CA ALA A 563 6.03 -5.35 -18.64
C ALA A 563 6.43 -5.92 -20.00
N ASP A 564 7.00 -5.03 -20.82
CA ASP A 564 7.60 -5.30 -22.12
C ASP A 564 9.11 -5.44 -21.99
N LEU A 565 9.76 -5.98 -23.02
CA LEU A 565 11.20 -6.17 -23.05
C LEU A 565 11.88 -5.10 -23.91
N PHE A 566 12.70 -4.27 -23.27
CA PHE A 566 13.60 -3.32 -23.91
C PHE A 566 15.02 -3.87 -23.97
N LEU A 567 15.62 -3.89 -25.16
CA LEU A 567 16.99 -4.35 -25.36
C LEU A 567 17.84 -3.24 -26.00
N THR A 568 19.05 -3.01 -25.46
CA THR A 568 20.05 -2.17 -26.15
C THR A 568 21.03 -3.01 -26.93
N CYS A 569 21.08 -2.79 -28.25
CA CYS A 569 21.89 -3.56 -29.19
C CYS A 569 23.01 -2.70 -29.78
N TYR A 570 24.09 -3.35 -30.19
CA TYR A 570 25.21 -2.75 -30.90
C TYR A 570 25.37 -3.39 -32.28
N ASP A 571 25.39 -2.55 -33.31
CA ASP A 571 25.65 -2.94 -34.69
C ASP A 571 27.11 -2.63 -35.03
N ALA A 572 27.97 -3.65 -34.94
CA ALA A 572 29.41 -3.50 -35.19
C ALA A 572 29.74 -3.13 -36.65
N ALA A 573 28.88 -3.44 -37.62
CA ALA A 573 29.13 -3.14 -39.03
C ALA A 573 28.92 -1.65 -39.32
N LYS A 574 27.97 -1.03 -38.63
CA LYS A 574 27.67 0.41 -38.74
C LYS A 574 28.31 1.25 -37.65
N ASN A 575 28.81 0.61 -36.58
CA ASN A 575 29.28 1.25 -35.36
C ASN A 575 28.18 2.13 -34.71
N GLU A 576 26.99 1.55 -34.57
CA GLU A 576 25.79 2.24 -34.07
C GLU A 576 25.18 1.49 -32.88
N HIS A 577 24.75 2.25 -31.86
CA HIS A 577 23.89 1.72 -30.80
C HIS A 577 22.43 1.95 -31.15
N ARG A 578 21.59 0.97 -30.82
CA ARG A 578 20.14 1.02 -31.06
C ARG A 578 19.39 0.36 -29.93
N TYR A 579 18.11 0.65 -29.83
CA TYR A 579 17.20 -0.09 -28.97
C TYR A 579 16.22 -0.90 -29.81
N VAL A 580 15.74 -2.00 -29.21
CA VAL A 580 14.72 -2.87 -29.75
C VAL A 580 13.71 -3.15 -28.64
N ILE A 581 12.42 -3.07 -28.98
CA ILE A 581 11.31 -3.28 -28.04
C ILE A 581 10.51 -4.48 -28.52
N TYR A 582 10.28 -5.42 -27.60
CA TYR A 582 9.35 -6.53 -27.77
C TYR A 582 8.21 -6.39 -26.77
N VAL A 583 6.97 -6.40 -27.26
CA VAL A 583 5.77 -6.30 -26.44
C VAL A 583 5.37 -7.68 -25.93
N ASN A 584 4.96 -7.77 -24.67
CA ASN A 584 4.52 -9.00 -24.06
C ASN A 584 3.06 -9.31 -24.44
N ASN A 585 2.84 -10.38 -25.23
CA ASN A 585 1.50 -10.84 -25.62
C ASN A 585 1.06 -12.10 -24.85
N LYS A 586 1.53 -12.26 -23.60
CA LYS A 586 1.17 -13.35 -22.69
C LYS A 586 1.45 -14.73 -23.30
N GLN A 587 0.43 -15.55 -23.54
CA GLN A 587 0.55 -16.89 -24.14
C GLN A 587 1.21 -16.88 -25.53
N SER A 588 1.08 -15.77 -26.27
CA SER A 588 1.71 -15.62 -27.60
C SER A 588 3.20 -15.27 -27.53
N GLY A 589 3.74 -15.04 -26.32
CA GLY A 589 5.13 -14.66 -26.09
C GLY A 589 5.43 -13.20 -26.42
N PHE A 590 6.71 -12.90 -26.62
CA PHE A 590 7.21 -11.56 -26.91
C PHE A 590 7.25 -11.30 -28.42
N GLU A 591 6.53 -10.27 -28.87
CA GLU A 591 6.43 -9.87 -30.27
C GLU A 591 7.22 -8.59 -30.54
N PHE A 592 7.98 -8.56 -31.64
CA PHE A 592 8.69 -7.34 -32.04
C PHE A 592 7.71 -6.18 -32.29
N ALA A 593 7.98 -5.03 -31.66
CA ALA A 593 7.14 -3.85 -31.78
C ALA A 593 7.86 -2.68 -32.48
N LYS A 594 9.04 -2.29 -31.97
CA LYS A 594 9.75 -1.07 -32.41
C LYS A 594 11.27 -1.24 -32.32
N GLU A 595 12.00 -0.47 -33.13
CA GLU A 595 13.43 -0.23 -32.97
C GLU A 595 13.76 1.24 -33.28
N GLY A 596 14.91 1.72 -32.79
CA GLY A 596 15.40 3.05 -33.11
C GLY A 596 16.86 3.25 -32.72
N LEU A 597 17.49 4.30 -33.25
CA LEU A 597 18.89 4.61 -32.97
C LEU A 597 19.03 5.33 -31.61
N LEU A 598 20.13 5.04 -30.92
CA LEU A 598 20.58 5.78 -29.75
C LEU A 598 21.63 6.83 -30.18
N PRO A 599 21.73 7.96 -29.47
CA PRO A 599 22.68 9.01 -29.81
C PRO A 599 24.12 8.52 -29.75
N VAL A 600 25.01 9.14 -30.53
CA VAL A 600 26.43 8.80 -30.52
C VAL A 600 27.01 9.00 -29.11
N GLY A 601 27.74 7.99 -28.62
CA GLY A 601 28.30 8.02 -27.27
C GLY A 601 27.26 7.81 -26.17
N ALA A 602 26.10 7.22 -26.49
CA ALA A 602 25.09 6.83 -25.51
C ALA A 602 25.68 5.93 -24.41
N GLY A 603 25.37 6.29 -23.16
CA GLY A 603 25.59 5.49 -21.98
C GLY A 603 24.35 4.67 -21.60
N PRO A 604 24.23 4.26 -20.33
CA PRO A 604 23.12 3.46 -19.83
C PRO A 604 21.78 4.20 -19.94
N VAL A 605 20.77 3.58 -20.55
CA VAL A 605 19.40 4.08 -20.63
C VAL A 605 18.69 3.82 -19.29
N THR A 606 17.96 4.82 -18.79
CA THR A 606 17.07 4.69 -17.62
C THR A 606 15.66 5.14 -17.96
N PHE A 607 14.69 4.79 -17.11
CA PHE A 607 13.27 4.89 -17.41
C PHE A 607 12.51 5.64 -16.31
N ALA A 608 11.68 6.60 -16.71
CA ALA A 608 10.76 7.32 -15.83
C ALA A 608 9.71 8.06 -16.64
N ASP A 609 8.50 8.24 -16.10
CA ASP A 609 7.50 9.15 -16.64
C ASP A 609 7.89 10.59 -16.27
N MET A 610 8.60 11.27 -17.16
CA MET A 610 9.26 12.54 -16.86
C MET A 610 8.28 13.71 -16.83
N ASP A 611 7.17 13.65 -17.56
CA ASP A 611 6.20 14.74 -17.64
C ASP A 611 4.79 14.41 -17.14
N GLY A 612 4.62 13.26 -16.49
CA GLY A 612 3.39 12.87 -15.81
C GLY A 612 2.22 12.73 -16.79
N ASP A 613 2.46 12.06 -17.92
CA ASP A 613 1.44 11.73 -18.91
C ASP A 613 0.94 10.28 -18.80
N GLY A 614 1.53 9.47 -17.91
CA GLY A 614 1.18 8.08 -17.69
C GLY A 614 1.87 7.10 -18.64
N ALA A 615 2.91 7.55 -19.34
CA ALA A 615 3.79 6.76 -20.16
C ALA A 615 5.25 6.88 -19.67
N VAL A 616 5.96 5.75 -19.62
CA VAL A 616 7.38 5.75 -19.23
C VAL A 616 8.27 6.19 -20.38
N ASP A 617 9.12 7.19 -20.12
CA ASP A 617 10.06 7.77 -21.07
C ASP A 617 11.47 7.16 -20.96
N MET A 618 12.31 7.38 -21.98
CA MET A 618 13.73 7.00 -21.95
C MET A 618 14.62 8.21 -21.64
N ILE A 619 15.49 8.05 -20.64
CA ILE A 619 16.54 9.00 -20.28
C ILE A 619 17.87 8.42 -20.72
N VAL A 620 18.55 9.11 -21.64
CA VAL A 620 19.79 8.63 -22.27
C VAL A 620 20.90 9.65 -22.08
N PRO A 621 21.88 9.41 -21.18
CA PRO A 621 23.10 10.20 -21.12
C PRO A 621 23.96 9.86 -22.34
N ALA A 622 24.56 10.86 -22.99
CA ALA A 622 25.50 10.63 -24.08
C ALA A 622 26.63 11.65 -24.08
N CYS A 623 27.83 11.21 -24.42
CA CYS A 623 29.01 12.07 -24.55
C CYS A 623 29.69 11.84 -25.91
N ASP A 624 29.72 12.87 -26.75
CA ASP A 624 30.43 12.85 -28.03
C ASP A 624 31.52 13.93 -28.07
N ARG A 625 32.74 13.53 -28.43
CA ARG A 625 33.93 14.40 -28.57
C ARG A 625 34.15 15.39 -27.41
N GLY A 626 33.72 15.02 -26.21
CA GLY A 626 33.90 15.80 -24.99
C GLY A 626 32.78 16.79 -24.64
N SER A 627 31.70 16.83 -25.42
CA SER A 627 30.43 17.47 -24.98
C SER A 627 29.46 16.38 -24.54
N CYS A 628 28.81 16.59 -23.40
CA CYS A 628 27.84 15.64 -22.84
C CYS A 628 26.45 16.25 -22.78
N SER A 629 25.42 15.45 -23.02
CA SER A 629 24.02 15.84 -22.90
C SER A 629 23.18 14.69 -22.34
N ILE A 630 22.06 15.04 -21.71
CA ILE A 630 21.01 14.08 -21.34
C ILE A 630 19.87 14.25 -22.34
N TYR A 631 19.52 13.16 -23.02
CA TYR A 631 18.40 13.11 -23.96
C TYR A 631 17.19 12.49 -23.27
N VAL A 632 16.04 13.15 -23.31
CA VAL A 632 14.76 12.59 -22.84
C VAL A 632 13.89 12.31 -24.05
N TYR A 633 13.71 11.03 -24.36
CA TYR A 633 12.80 10.57 -25.41
C TYR A 633 11.46 10.24 -24.79
N TYR A 634 10.49 11.11 -25.04
CA TYR A 634 9.15 10.95 -24.48
C TYR A 634 8.35 9.88 -25.22
N ASN A 635 7.74 8.97 -24.48
CA ASN A 635 6.90 7.90 -25.01
C ASN A 635 5.51 8.43 -25.34
N GLN A 636 5.22 8.60 -26.62
CA GLN A 636 3.92 9.10 -27.07
C GLN A 636 2.92 7.94 -27.12
N GLN A 637 1.96 7.97 -26.20
CA GLN A 637 0.82 7.06 -26.13
C GLN A 637 -0.51 7.82 -26.23
N ILE A 638 -1.62 7.09 -26.32
CA ILE A 638 -2.97 7.65 -26.23
C ILE A 638 -3.09 8.51 -24.94
N PRO A 639 -3.49 9.79 -25.06
CA PRO A 639 -3.49 10.71 -23.94
C PRO A 639 -4.62 10.42 -22.97
N LEU A 640 -4.55 10.98 -21.76
CA LEU A 640 -5.66 10.97 -20.81
C LEU A 640 -6.84 11.81 -21.30
N CYS A 641 -8.06 11.35 -21.03
CA CYS A 641 -9.26 12.09 -21.36
C CYS A 641 -9.38 13.38 -20.53
N THR A 642 -9.53 14.51 -21.21
CA THR A 642 -9.69 15.84 -20.57
C THR A 642 -11.16 16.22 -20.37
N SER A 643 -12.08 15.58 -21.09
CA SER A 643 -13.51 15.86 -21.04
C SER A 643 -14.35 14.60 -21.15
N LYS A 644 -15.55 14.63 -20.55
CA LYS A 644 -16.51 13.51 -20.60
C LYS A 644 -16.97 13.28 -22.04
N GLY A 645 -16.74 12.09 -22.58
CA GLY A 645 -17.13 11.70 -23.94
C GLY A 645 -16.09 11.97 -25.02
N GLN A 646 -14.88 12.41 -24.66
CA GLN A 646 -13.74 12.42 -25.58
C GLN A 646 -13.45 10.99 -26.07
N VAL A 647 -13.22 10.84 -27.37
CA VAL A 647 -12.83 9.59 -28.04
C VAL A 647 -11.31 9.65 -28.26
N ASP A 648 -10.65 8.49 -28.39
CA ASP A 648 -9.19 8.37 -28.58
C ASP A 648 -8.35 8.88 -27.39
N CYS A 649 -8.77 8.53 -26.17
CA CYS A 649 -8.06 8.84 -24.94
C CYS A 649 -8.29 7.76 -23.87
N ARG A 650 -7.37 7.64 -22.91
CA ARG A 650 -7.53 6.76 -21.72
C ARG A 650 -8.43 7.41 -20.70
N GLN A 651 -9.45 6.66 -20.26
CA GLN A 651 -10.26 7.06 -19.12
C GLN A 651 -9.45 6.93 -17.84
N VAL A 652 -9.70 7.80 -16.87
CA VAL A 652 -9.05 7.75 -15.55
C VAL A 652 -9.29 6.41 -14.86
N THR A 653 -10.48 5.83 -15.07
CA THR A 653 -10.89 4.53 -14.54
C THR A 653 -10.33 3.33 -15.31
N ASN A 654 -9.47 3.56 -16.30
CA ASN A 654 -8.96 2.53 -17.19
C ASN A 654 -7.62 2.95 -17.81
N LEU A 655 -6.56 2.98 -16.98
CA LEU A 655 -5.21 3.36 -17.40
C LEU A 655 -4.44 2.23 -18.08
N CYS A 656 -4.74 0.98 -17.75
CA CYS A 656 -4.07 -0.23 -18.27
C CYS A 656 -4.69 -0.64 -19.61
N VAL A 657 -4.46 0.18 -20.64
CA VAL A 657 -4.96 -0.05 -22.00
C VAL A 657 -3.80 0.10 -22.97
N ALA A 658 -3.47 -1.00 -23.66
CA ALA A 658 -2.42 -1.03 -24.68
C ALA A 658 -2.65 0.04 -25.75
N ASP A 659 -1.61 0.79 -26.06
CA ASP A 659 -1.51 1.58 -27.27
C ASP A 659 -0.62 0.87 -28.29
N PRO A 660 -1.17 0.22 -29.32
CA PRO A 660 -0.36 -0.43 -30.36
C PRO A 660 0.45 0.57 -31.21
N ASN A 661 0.12 1.86 -31.16
CA ASN A 661 0.77 2.92 -31.93
C ASN A 661 1.80 3.73 -31.12
N PHE A 662 2.14 3.29 -29.90
CA PHE A 662 3.12 3.99 -29.07
C PHE A 662 4.43 4.27 -29.83
N THR A 663 5.05 5.41 -29.58
CA THR A 663 6.27 5.80 -30.30
C THR A 663 7.11 6.81 -29.53
N PHE A 664 8.42 6.71 -29.65
CA PHE A 664 9.37 7.71 -29.17
C PHE A 664 9.69 8.79 -30.22
N ASN A 665 9.23 8.60 -31.48
CA ASN A 665 9.41 9.53 -32.60
C ASN A 665 10.83 10.12 -32.71
N ILE A 666 11.82 9.25 -32.77
CA ILE A 666 13.24 9.62 -32.78
C ILE A 666 13.71 9.82 -34.23
N ASP A 667 14.13 11.05 -34.58
CA ASP A 667 14.87 11.33 -35.83
C ASP A 667 16.29 10.75 -35.73
N PRO A 668 16.81 10.07 -36.78
CA PRO A 668 18.19 9.57 -36.84
C PRO A 668 19.29 10.57 -36.48
N ASN A 669 19.07 11.87 -36.66
CA ASN A 669 20.06 12.90 -36.36
C ASN A 669 19.92 13.50 -34.95
N HIS A 670 18.94 13.04 -34.15
CA HIS A 670 18.66 13.50 -32.79
C HIS A 670 18.53 15.03 -32.65
N ASN A 671 18.18 15.70 -33.75
CA ASN A 671 18.32 17.15 -33.91
C ASN A 671 16.97 17.88 -33.89
N THR A 672 15.85 17.23 -34.22
CA THR A 672 14.49 17.79 -34.16
C THR A 672 13.39 16.73 -34.28
N ASN A 673 12.16 17.12 -33.86
CA ASN A 673 10.84 16.82 -34.48
C ASN A 673 9.84 15.85 -33.79
N ALA A 674 8.57 16.29 -33.79
CA ALA A 674 7.31 15.64 -33.41
C ALA A 674 7.17 15.09 -31.97
N GLY A 675 8.18 14.40 -31.44
CA GLY A 675 8.21 13.73 -30.12
C GLY A 675 8.09 14.66 -28.90
N GLY A 676 8.64 15.86 -29.05
CA GLY A 676 8.96 16.75 -27.93
C GLY A 676 10.29 16.42 -27.26
N LEU A 677 11.26 15.79 -27.97
CA LEU A 677 12.62 15.52 -27.48
C LEU A 677 13.20 16.71 -26.71
N VAL A 678 13.83 16.44 -25.57
CA VAL A 678 14.62 17.41 -24.82
C VAL A 678 16.07 16.93 -24.80
N GLN A 679 16.99 17.81 -25.17
CA GLN A 679 18.43 17.57 -25.13
C GLN A 679 19.06 18.55 -24.15
N PHE A 680 19.32 18.12 -22.92
CA PHE A 680 19.88 18.99 -21.88
C PHE A 680 21.43 18.99 -21.92
N PRO A 681 22.09 20.08 -22.34
CA PRO A 681 23.55 20.15 -22.40
C PRO A 681 24.15 20.32 -20.99
N LEU A 682 25.24 19.60 -20.72
CA LEU A 682 25.84 19.55 -19.37
C LEU A 682 27.09 20.43 -19.20
N ASP A 683 27.61 21.01 -20.28
CA ASP A 683 28.89 21.73 -20.29
C ASP A 683 28.92 22.94 -19.32
N ASN A 684 27.78 23.59 -19.09
CA ASN A 684 27.64 24.73 -18.16
C ASN A 684 27.07 24.35 -16.79
N VAL A 685 26.76 23.07 -16.57
CA VAL A 685 26.08 22.55 -15.38
C VAL A 685 27.06 21.82 -14.47
N LEU A 686 27.91 21.00 -15.06
CA LEU A 686 28.94 20.24 -14.36
C LEU A 686 30.10 21.16 -13.91
N PRO A 687 30.87 20.77 -12.88
CA PRO A 687 32.06 21.52 -12.49
C PRO A 687 33.07 21.65 -13.65
N HIS A 688 33.75 22.79 -13.71
CA HIS A 688 34.66 23.13 -14.80
C HIS A 688 35.69 22.03 -15.07
N GLY A 689 35.75 21.55 -16.33
CA GLY A 689 36.69 20.52 -16.76
C GLY A 689 36.27 19.08 -16.46
N GLN A 690 35.06 18.86 -15.97
CA GLN A 690 34.48 17.53 -15.77
C GLN A 690 33.45 17.17 -16.87
N GLN A 691 33.27 15.87 -17.10
CA GLN A 691 32.24 15.29 -17.97
C GLN A 691 31.51 14.17 -17.23
N LEU A 692 30.38 13.71 -17.74
CA LEU A 692 29.69 12.55 -17.18
C LEU A 692 30.61 11.34 -17.12
N VAL A 693 30.56 10.63 -15.99
CA VAL A 693 31.16 9.30 -15.87
C VAL A 693 30.10 8.31 -16.34
N LEU A 694 30.34 7.62 -17.46
CA LEU A 694 29.41 6.61 -18.00
C LEU A 694 29.84 5.17 -17.64
N ASN A 695 31.06 4.99 -17.14
CA ASN A 695 31.58 3.72 -16.67
C ASN A 695 32.64 3.97 -15.58
N ASP A 696 32.64 3.17 -14.52
CA ASP A 696 33.62 3.26 -13.44
C ASP A 696 34.93 2.55 -13.83
N PRO A 697 36.04 3.28 -14.06
CA PRO A 697 37.32 2.69 -14.43
C PRO A 697 38.04 1.99 -13.27
N GLY A 698 37.58 2.18 -12.02
CA GLY A 698 38.17 1.56 -10.84
C GLY A 698 37.64 0.15 -10.54
N PHE A 699 36.52 -0.22 -11.15
CA PHE A 699 35.92 -1.53 -10.95
C PHE A 699 36.58 -2.59 -11.85
N LYS A 700 36.86 -3.78 -11.31
CA LYS A 700 37.37 -4.93 -12.08
C LYS A 700 36.21 -5.54 -12.86
N GLY A 701 36.02 -5.09 -14.09
CA GLY A 701 34.90 -5.46 -14.96
C GLY A 701 34.28 -4.22 -15.60
N ARG A 702 33.14 -4.41 -16.27
CA ARG A 702 32.35 -3.29 -16.80
C ARG A 702 31.32 -2.91 -15.74
N LEU A 703 31.39 -1.67 -15.27
CA LEU A 703 30.43 -1.09 -14.32
C LEU A 703 29.94 0.23 -14.92
N PRO A 704 28.90 0.21 -15.77
CA PRO A 704 28.21 1.41 -16.18
C PRO A 704 27.79 2.27 -14.98
N VAL A 705 27.91 3.59 -15.12
CA VAL A 705 27.40 4.55 -14.14
C VAL A 705 26.18 5.21 -14.74
N SER A 706 25.00 4.78 -14.28
CA SER A 706 23.71 5.25 -14.78
C SER A 706 23.32 6.60 -14.19
N VAL A 707 22.46 7.31 -14.89
CA VAL A 707 21.73 8.45 -14.32
C VAL A 707 20.69 7.91 -13.34
N HIS A 708 20.81 8.22 -12.05
CA HIS A 708 19.83 7.78 -11.06
C HIS A 708 18.61 8.68 -11.08
N VAL A 709 17.43 8.07 -11.14
CA VAL A 709 16.13 8.77 -11.19
C VAL A 709 15.45 8.68 -9.83
N GLY A 710 14.85 9.78 -9.38
CA GLY A 710 14.07 9.85 -8.15
C GLY A 710 13.48 11.23 -7.96
N ASP A 711 12.32 11.32 -7.33
CA ASP A 711 11.64 12.59 -7.02
C ASP A 711 12.09 13.08 -5.63
N TYR A 712 13.12 13.93 -5.58
CA TYR A 712 13.71 14.34 -4.30
C TYR A 712 12.85 15.39 -3.58
N ASN A 713 12.01 16.10 -4.33
CA ASN A 713 11.22 17.22 -3.82
C ASN A 713 9.72 16.85 -3.66
N LEU A 714 9.35 15.62 -4.02
CA LEU A 714 8.01 15.06 -3.98
C LEU A 714 6.99 15.81 -4.85
N ASP A 715 7.43 16.59 -5.85
CA ASP A 715 6.55 17.39 -6.70
C ASP A 715 5.79 16.56 -7.75
N GLY A 716 6.10 15.27 -7.82
CA GLY A 716 5.49 14.29 -8.69
C GLY A 716 6.14 14.22 -10.08
N TYR A 717 7.27 14.87 -10.28
CA TYR A 717 8.09 14.75 -11.49
C TYR A 717 9.46 14.21 -11.13
N PRO A 718 9.92 13.11 -11.74
CA PRO A 718 11.22 12.54 -11.41
C PRO A 718 12.38 13.51 -11.70
N ASP A 719 13.34 13.56 -10.79
CA ASP A 719 14.59 14.32 -10.90
C ASP A 719 15.77 13.38 -11.19
N LEU A 720 16.92 13.96 -11.55
CA LEU A 720 18.12 13.20 -11.94
C LEU A 720 19.30 13.48 -11.01
N LEU A 721 19.99 12.40 -10.63
CA LEU A 721 21.25 12.43 -9.93
C LEU A 721 22.35 11.92 -10.87
N VAL A 722 23.34 12.76 -11.15
CA VAL A 722 24.44 12.44 -12.08
C VAL A 722 25.80 12.54 -11.42
N VAL A 723 26.75 11.73 -11.90
CA VAL A 723 28.14 11.76 -11.47
C VAL A 723 29.03 12.24 -12.60
N SER A 724 29.91 13.19 -12.30
CA SER A 724 30.89 13.74 -13.22
C SER A 724 32.32 13.55 -12.72
N GLY A 725 33.26 13.51 -13.66
CA GLY A 725 34.68 13.32 -13.37
C GLY A 725 35.57 13.93 -14.43
N THR A 726 36.87 14.01 -14.12
CA THR A 726 37.86 14.53 -15.06
C THR A 726 38.03 13.55 -16.23
N PRO A 727 37.84 14.00 -17.49
CA PRO A 727 37.95 13.14 -18.66
C PRO A 727 39.33 12.48 -18.74
N ASN A 728 39.38 11.18 -19.05
CA ASN A 728 40.61 10.39 -19.17
C ASN A 728 41.52 10.38 -17.92
N ASN A 729 41.03 10.84 -16.76
CA ASN A 729 41.78 10.82 -15.51
C ASN A 729 40.92 10.26 -14.36
N PRO A 730 40.92 8.93 -14.15
CA PRO A 730 40.20 8.26 -13.07
C PRO A 730 40.51 8.77 -11.66
N ARG A 731 41.71 9.36 -11.48
CA ARG A 731 42.18 9.93 -10.21
C ARG A 731 41.95 11.44 -10.11
N GLY A 732 41.42 12.05 -11.15
CA GLY A 732 41.06 13.46 -11.15
C GLY A 732 39.84 13.74 -10.27
N PRO A 733 39.55 15.03 -10.02
CA PRO A 733 38.33 15.44 -9.34
C PRO A 733 37.07 14.81 -9.96
N SER A 734 36.15 14.40 -9.09
CA SER A 734 34.84 13.85 -9.43
C SER A 734 33.82 14.24 -8.36
N SER A 735 32.57 14.43 -8.77
CA SER A 735 31.49 15.01 -7.97
C SER A 735 30.13 14.47 -8.40
N ALA A 736 29.11 14.65 -7.56
CA ALA A 736 27.72 14.43 -7.92
C ALA A 736 26.99 15.77 -8.15
N THR A 737 25.96 15.75 -8.98
CA THR A 737 25.10 16.92 -9.25
C THR A 737 23.65 16.46 -9.27
N LEU A 738 22.80 17.15 -8.50
CA LEU A 738 21.35 16.98 -8.50
C LEU A 738 20.73 17.94 -9.52
N LEU A 739 19.90 17.38 -10.40
CA LEU A 739 19.23 18.07 -11.49
C LEU A 739 17.72 17.97 -11.28
N GLN A 740 17.10 19.09 -10.91
CA GLN A 740 15.66 19.17 -10.69
C GLN A 740 14.93 19.28 -12.03
N SER A 741 13.86 18.50 -12.19
CA SER A 741 12.96 18.53 -13.34
C SER A 741 12.07 19.77 -13.31
N VAL A 742 12.07 20.55 -14.40
CA VAL A 742 11.30 21.79 -14.55
C VAL A 742 10.65 21.85 -15.93
N LEU A 743 9.56 22.59 -16.08
CA LEU A 743 8.89 22.76 -17.38
C LEU A 743 9.81 23.46 -18.39
N CYS A 744 9.86 22.95 -19.62
CA CYS A 744 10.58 23.60 -20.72
C CYS A 744 10.01 25.00 -21.00
N SER A 745 10.90 25.98 -21.11
CA SER A 745 10.58 27.35 -21.49
C SER A 745 11.39 27.80 -22.72
N THR A 746 11.01 28.95 -23.30
CA THR A 746 11.72 29.52 -24.47
C THR A 746 13.13 30.02 -24.15
N SER A 747 13.47 30.16 -22.86
CA SER A 747 14.81 30.58 -22.42
C SER A 747 15.76 29.42 -22.14
N ASP A 748 15.28 28.17 -22.21
CA ASP A 748 16.07 27.01 -21.84
C ASP A 748 16.80 26.43 -23.06
N ASP A 749 18.12 26.33 -22.94
CA ASP A 749 18.96 25.64 -23.93
C ASP A 749 18.55 24.16 -24.00
N GLY A 750 18.30 23.66 -25.22
CA GLY A 750 17.92 22.27 -25.43
C GLY A 750 16.42 21.95 -25.43
N CYS A 751 15.58 22.93 -25.13
CA CYS A 751 14.12 22.83 -25.30
C CYS A 751 13.70 23.32 -26.70
N PHE A 752 13.43 22.39 -27.61
CA PHE A 752 12.90 22.75 -28.93
C PHE A 752 11.45 23.28 -28.84
N PRO A 753 10.96 24.08 -29.81
CA PRO A 753 9.59 24.59 -29.80
C PRO A 753 8.51 23.50 -29.67
N SER A 754 8.75 22.30 -30.20
CA SER A 754 7.86 21.15 -30.05
C SER A 754 7.78 20.63 -28.62
N ALA A 755 8.89 20.64 -27.87
CA ALA A 755 8.93 20.21 -26.47
C ALA A 755 8.12 21.19 -25.59
N ILE A 756 8.27 22.50 -25.82
CA ILE A 756 7.52 23.54 -25.13
C ILE A 756 6.02 23.42 -25.44
N ALA A 757 5.66 23.23 -26.72
CA ALA A 757 4.26 23.06 -27.13
C ALA A 757 3.60 21.82 -26.49
N ALA A 758 4.37 20.75 -26.34
CA ALA A 758 3.94 19.51 -25.68
C ALA A 758 4.05 19.56 -24.15
N LYS A 759 4.49 20.67 -23.54
CA LYS A 759 4.68 20.84 -22.09
C LYS A 759 5.67 19.84 -21.47
N ARG A 760 6.68 19.44 -22.24
CA ARG A 760 7.75 18.57 -21.77
C ARG A 760 8.65 19.27 -20.76
N ARG A 761 9.50 18.50 -20.09
CA ARG A 761 10.37 18.97 -19.00
C ARG A 761 11.85 18.91 -19.37
N THR A 762 12.59 19.84 -18.81
CA THR A 762 14.06 19.95 -18.84
C THR A 762 14.56 20.01 -17.41
N PHE A 763 15.84 20.32 -17.21
CA PHE A 763 16.46 20.28 -15.90
C PHE A 763 17.11 21.60 -15.49
N PHE A 764 17.23 21.81 -14.19
CA PHE A 764 18.04 22.86 -13.61
C PHE A 764 18.91 22.30 -12.47
N LYS A 765 20.13 22.80 -12.32
CA LYS A 765 21.03 22.38 -11.26
C LYS A 765 20.58 22.90 -9.91
N VAL A 766 20.37 22.01 -8.95
CA VAL A 766 20.08 22.41 -7.56
C VAL A 766 21.35 22.99 -6.92
N THR A 767 21.29 24.26 -6.53
CA THR A 767 22.42 24.98 -5.91
C THR A 767 22.08 25.46 -4.50
N GLU A 768 20.90 26.05 -4.31
CA GLU A 768 20.45 26.54 -3.00
C GLU A 768 20.27 25.39 -2.00
N GLY A 769 21.06 25.37 -0.93
CA GLY A 769 21.01 24.32 0.10
C GLY A 769 21.67 23.00 -0.30
N ALA A 770 22.25 22.88 -1.50
CA ALA A 770 22.86 21.65 -2.01
C ALA A 770 24.38 21.57 -1.80
N ASP A 771 24.95 22.44 -0.96
CA ASP A 771 26.40 22.52 -0.70
C ASP A 771 27.03 21.17 -0.27
N PRO A 772 26.41 20.33 0.57
CA PRO A 772 26.99 19.03 0.93
C PRO A 772 27.22 18.10 -0.27
N LEU A 773 26.29 18.12 -1.23
CA LEU A 773 26.39 17.32 -2.46
C LEU A 773 27.37 17.96 -3.45
N ASN A 774 27.21 19.26 -3.72
CA ASN A 774 28.00 19.98 -4.71
C ASN A 774 29.49 20.06 -4.34
N ASN A 775 29.81 20.04 -3.04
CA ASN A 775 31.20 20.04 -2.55
C ASN A 775 31.77 18.64 -2.35
N ALA A 776 30.97 17.57 -2.49
CA ALA A 776 31.45 16.20 -2.35
C ALA A 776 32.52 15.89 -3.40
N GLN A 777 33.65 15.34 -2.94
CA GLN A 777 34.80 15.01 -3.78
C GLN A 777 34.97 13.50 -3.93
N ASN A 778 35.66 13.10 -4.99
CA ASN A 778 36.00 11.71 -5.31
C ASN A 778 34.76 10.80 -5.48
N VAL A 779 33.61 11.34 -5.88
CA VAL A 779 32.38 10.57 -6.07
C VAL A 779 32.53 9.64 -7.28
N LYS A 780 32.28 8.33 -7.09
CA LYS A 780 32.34 7.31 -8.14
C LYS A 780 30.96 6.84 -8.57
N ALA A 781 30.03 6.78 -7.62
CA ALA A 781 28.62 6.53 -7.86
C ALA A 781 27.78 7.28 -6.82
N ALA A 782 26.54 7.59 -7.17
CA ALA A 782 25.58 8.25 -6.31
C ALA A 782 24.20 7.68 -6.63
N ALA A 783 23.41 7.35 -5.61
CA ALA A 783 22.08 6.76 -5.75
C ALA A 783 21.12 7.38 -4.74
N PHE A 784 19.84 7.50 -5.12
CA PHE A 784 18.78 7.84 -4.17
C PHE A 784 18.55 6.69 -3.18
N PHE A 785 18.28 7.04 -1.93
CA PHE A 785 18.07 6.10 -0.82
C PHE A 785 17.19 6.79 0.23
N ASP A 786 16.36 6.09 0.98
CA ASP A 786 15.53 6.68 2.06
C ASP A 786 16.04 6.10 3.38
N ILE A 787 16.99 6.79 4.05
CA ILE A 787 17.72 6.19 5.20
C ILE A 787 16.90 6.22 6.49
N ASP A 788 16.04 7.21 6.66
CA ASP A 788 15.18 7.36 7.82
C ASP A 788 13.75 6.84 7.59
N GLU A 789 13.52 6.16 6.46
CA GLU A 789 12.31 5.42 6.14
C GLU A 789 11.07 6.32 6.26
N ASP A 790 11.24 7.50 5.70
CA ASP A 790 10.48 8.69 6.04
C ASP A 790 9.58 9.16 4.89
N GLY A 791 9.82 8.63 3.70
CA GLY A 791 9.12 8.98 2.47
C GLY A 791 9.88 9.98 1.59
N THR A 792 11.04 10.45 2.01
CA THR A 792 11.90 11.39 1.28
C THR A 792 13.12 10.66 0.72
N LEU A 793 13.52 11.01 -0.51
CA LEU A 793 14.76 10.47 -1.09
C LEU A 793 15.97 11.27 -0.60
N ASP A 794 16.76 10.65 0.27
CA ASP A 794 18.14 11.00 0.56
C ASP A 794 19.09 10.52 -0.55
N ILE A 795 20.39 10.76 -0.36
CA ILE A 795 21.42 10.42 -1.35
C ILE A 795 22.54 9.61 -0.69
N MET A 796 22.78 8.41 -1.20
CA MET A 796 23.99 7.63 -0.91
C MET A 796 25.10 8.01 -1.88
N LEU A 797 26.30 8.29 -1.37
CA LEU A 797 27.52 8.53 -2.13
C LEU A 797 28.54 7.42 -1.91
N LEU A 798 29.07 6.90 -3.02
CA LEU A 798 30.21 5.98 -3.04
C LEU A 798 31.45 6.73 -3.50
N ARG A 799 32.36 7.03 -2.57
CA ARG A 799 33.55 7.87 -2.83
C ARG A 799 34.81 7.02 -2.93
N GLY A 800 35.65 7.26 -3.92
CA GLY A 800 36.91 6.52 -4.08
C GLY A 800 37.82 6.68 -2.86
N THR A 801 38.40 5.57 -2.38
CA THR A 801 39.40 5.58 -1.30
C THR A 801 40.80 5.83 -1.84
N THR A 802 41.72 6.25 -0.96
CA THR A 802 43.15 6.45 -1.29
C THR A 802 43.94 5.14 -1.35
N ASP A 803 43.33 4.02 -0.99
CA ASP A 803 43.97 2.71 -0.97
C ASP A 803 44.35 2.22 -2.37
N GLN A 804 45.36 1.37 -2.47
CA GLN A 804 45.87 0.85 -3.75
C GLN A 804 44.86 -0.03 -4.51
N GLN A 805 43.71 -0.38 -3.90
CA GLN A 805 42.66 -1.19 -4.52
C GLN A 805 41.60 -0.29 -5.18
N PRO A 806 41.41 -0.39 -6.50
CA PRO A 806 40.63 0.59 -7.25
C PRO A 806 39.10 0.48 -7.09
N ALA A 807 38.57 -0.62 -6.52
CA ALA A 807 37.13 -0.80 -6.27
C ALA A 807 36.68 -0.39 -4.85
N GLY A 808 37.60 -0.03 -3.96
CA GLY A 808 37.26 0.44 -2.60
C GLY A 808 36.51 1.78 -2.61
N ARG A 809 35.41 1.86 -1.87
CA ARG A 809 34.56 3.05 -1.72
C ARG A 809 34.29 3.35 -0.26
N ALA A 810 34.44 4.63 0.11
CA ALA A 810 33.88 5.15 1.35
C ALA A 810 32.40 5.46 1.13
N ILE A 811 31.53 4.83 1.91
CA ILE A 811 30.08 4.99 1.86
C ILE A 811 29.70 6.16 2.78
N SER A 812 28.86 7.06 2.28
CA SER A 812 28.31 8.17 3.07
C SER A 812 26.94 8.57 2.58
N PHE A 813 26.12 9.11 3.47
CA PHE A 813 24.79 9.58 3.13
C PHE A 813 24.68 11.10 3.27
N ILE A 814 23.85 11.69 2.42
CA ILE A 814 23.41 13.07 2.47
C ILE A 814 21.91 13.03 2.67
N HIS A 815 21.47 13.58 3.79
CA HIS A 815 20.07 13.67 4.13
C HIS A 815 19.40 14.83 3.39
N ASN A 816 18.18 14.59 2.93
CA ASN A 816 17.36 15.53 2.20
C ASN A 816 16.29 16.14 3.11
N ASN A 817 16.42 17.43 3.40
CA ASN A 817 15.45 18.19 4.18
C ASN A 817 14.85 19.32 3.33
N TYR A 818 14.60 19.11 2.03
CA TYR A 818 13.80 20.05 1.26
C TYR A 818 12.32 19.91 1.68
N PHE A 819 11.83 20.88 2.44
CA PHE A 819 10.45 20.87 2.88
C PHE A 819 9.53 21.31 1.73
N ASN A 820 8.78 20.35 1.19
CA ASN A 820 7.68 20.63 0.28
C ASN A 820 6.37 20.17 0.93
N ASP A 821 5.36 21.02 0.82
CA ASP A 821 3.99 20.67 1.20
C ASP A 821 3.42 19.75 0.12
N ALA A 822 3.95 18.52 0.03
CA ALA A 822 3.64 17.54 -0.99
C ALA A 822 3.55 16.14 -0.36
N PHE A 823 2.89 15.22 -1.04
CA PHE A 823 2.69 13.86 -0.56
C PHE A 823 3.55 12.86 -1.32
N PHE A 824 3.78 11.69 -0.73
CA PHE A 824 4.46 10.57 -1.38
C PHE A 824 3.63 9.28 -1.32
N LEU A 825 4.01 8.30 -2.13
CA LEU A 825 3.66 6.89 -1.92
C LEU A 825 4.91 6.02 -2.02
N LYS A 826 4.99 5.03 -1.13
CA LYS A 826 5.98 3.95 -1.16
C LYS A 826 5.25 2.65 -1.50
N THR A 827 5.64 1.99 -2.58
CA THR A 827 4.94 0.81 -3.12
C THR A 827 5.91 -0.33 -3.36
N LEU A 828 5.48 -1.55 -3.01
CA LEU A 828 6.22 -2.78 -3.26
C LEU A 828 5.25 -3.83 -3.81
N ALA A 829 5.55 -4.40 -4.97
CA ALA A 829 4.89 -5.59 -5.49
C ALA A 829 5.82 -6.80 -5.28
N SER A 830 5.36 -7.79 -4.50
CA SER A 830 6.10 -9.05 -4.31
C SER A 830 5.89 -10.02 -5.48
N ASN A 831 6.71 -11.07 -5.57
CA ASN A 831 6.57 -12.14 -6.55
C ASN A 831 5.34 -13.06 -6.35
N GLY A 832 4.53 -12.82 -5.31
CA GLY A 832 3.25 -13.50 -5.12
C GLY A 832 3.34 -14.97 -4.66
N VAL A 833 4.49 -15.42 -4.14
CA VAL A 833 4.71 -16.81 -3.69
C VAL A 833 3.77 -17.26 -2.57
N CYS A 834 3.49 -16.39 -1.59
CA CYS A 834 2.58 -16.69 -0.48
C CYS A 834 1.97 -15.39 0.09
N PRO A 835 0.76 -15.46 0.67
CA PRO A 835 0.05 -14.28 1.16
C PRO A 835 0.58 -13.77 2.51
N SER A 836 1.33 -14.60 3.23
CA SER A 836 1.90 -14.24 4.53
C SER A 836 3.20 -14.96 4.85
N TRP A 837 3.22 -16.29 4.88
CA TRP A 837 4.41 -17.08 5.16
C TRP A 837 4.45 -18.31 4.28
N CYS A 838 5.64 -18.61 3.75
CA CYS A 838 5.86 -19.69 2.81
C CYS A 838 6.41 -20.92 3.55
N GLY A 839 5.64 -22.03 3.55
CA GLY A 839 6.09 -23.34 4.03
C GLY A 839 5.58 -23.80 5.40
N LEU A 840 5.59 -25.13 5.61
CA LEU A 840 5.16 -25.84 6.82
C LEU A 840 6.30 -26.11 7.83
N ASP A 841 7.57 -26.07 7.38
CA ASP A 841 8.72 -26.47 8.18
C ASP A 841 9.44 -25.26 8.78
N SER A 842 9.45 -25.21 10.12
CA SER A 842 9.99 -24.14 10.96
C SER A 842 9.47 -22.74 10.64
N LYS A 843 8.34 -22.39 11.29
CA LYS A 843 7.96 -20.99 11.53
C LYS A 843 9.23 -20.20 11.88
N PRO A 844 9.48 -19.05 11.24
CA PRO A 844 10.70 -18.28 11.46
C PRO A 844 10.78 -17.95 12.94
N SER A 845 12.01 -17.95 13.47
CA SER A 845 12.26 -17.64 14.87
C SER A 845 11.68 -16.26 15.25
N ARG A 846 11.60 -15.36 14.26
CA ARG A 846 10.97 -14.04 14.34
C ARG A 846 9.45 -14.12 14.09
N PRO A 847 8.60 -13.80 15.09
CA PRO A 847 7.15 -13.76 14.91
C PRO A 847 6.75 -12.68 13.88
N GLY A 848 6.07 -13.09 12.80
CA GLY A 848 5.47 -12.16 11.84
C GLY A 848 6.33 -11.79 10.63
N ALA A 849 7.45 -12.48 10.37
CA ALA A 849 8.17 -12.35 9.11
C ALA A 849 7.26 -12.69 7.92
N LYS A 850 7.27 -11.82 6.91
CA LYS A 850 6.50 -11.95 5.65
C LYS A 850 7.48 -11.86 4.47
N PRO A 851 7.13 -12.36 3.27
CA PRO A 851 7.98 -12.33 2.09
C PRO A 851 8.02 -10.91 1.48
N PHE A 852 8.46 -9.92 2.25
CA PHE A 852 8.59 -8.53 1.80
C PHE A 852 9.92 -8.27 1.08
N GLY A 853 10.92 -9.12 1.32
CA GLY A 853 12.20 -9.06 0.62
C GLY A 853 12.16 -9.45 -0.86
N VAL A 854 11.08 -10.07 -1.33
CA VAL A 854 11.03 -10.73 -2.66
C VAL A 854 10.29 -9.87 -3.70
N ASN A 855 10.85 -8.71 -3.99
CA ASN A 855 10.30 -7.77 -4.98
C ASN A 855 10.26 -8.39 -6.39
N TYR A 856 9.18 -8.15 -7.13
CA TYR A 856 8.98 -8.68 -8.48
C TYR A 856 9.59 -7.76 -9.56
N PRO A 857 10.40 -8.28 -10.50
CA PRO A 857 10.91 -7.51 -11.64
C PRO A 857 9.79 -7.12 -12.61
N GLY A 858 9.76 -5.85 -13.02
CA GLY A 858 8.80 -5.36 -14.03
C GLY A 858 7.37 -5.14 -13.53
N ALA A 859 7.13 -5.16 -12.21
CA ALA A 859 5.82 -4.70 -11.70
C ALA A 859 5.59 -3.24 -12.12
N THR A 860 4.36 -2.92 -12.52
CA THR A 860 4.00 -1.58 -13.00
C THR A 860 2.97 -0.95 -12.08
N PHE A 861 3.24 0.29 -11.64
CA PHE A 861 2.31 1.13 -10.90
C PHE A 861 1.84 2.27 -11.80
N LYS A 862 0.54 2.38 -12.02
CA LYS A 862 -0.08 3.54 -12.69
C LYS A 862 -1.11 4.17 -11.80
N PHE A 863 -1.11 5.49 -11.71
CA PHE A 863 -2.08 6.17 -10.86
C PHE A 863 -2.41 7.55 -11.41
N THR A 864 -3.55 8.09 -11.00
CA THR A 864 -3.90 9.48 -11.30
C THR A 864 -3.91 10.34 -10.05
N VAL A 865 -3.32 11.53 -10.16
CA VAL A 865 -3.41 12.56 -9.13
C VAL A 865 -4.12 13.79 -9.68
N LEU A 866 -4.87 14.45 -8.80
CA LEU A 866 -5.49 15.74 -9.08
C LEU A 866 -4.56 16.83 -8.56
N ASP A 867 -4.10 17.73 -9.42
CA ASP A 867 -3.31 18.87 -8.98
C ASP A 867 -4.19 19.93 -8.27
N THR A 868 -3.55 20.91 -7.64
CA THR A 868 -4.25 22.03 -6.96
C THR A 868 -5.06 22.93 -7.90
N ALA A 869 -4.83 22.84 -9.21
CA ALA A 869 -5.64 23.52 -10.23
C ALA A 869 -6.85 22.67 -10.68
N GLY A 870 -7.03 21.48 -10.12
CA GLY A 870 -8.10 20.55 -10.47
C GLY A 870 -7.86 19.79 -11.78
N LYS A 871 -6.64 19.82 -12.33
CA LYS A 871 -6.28 19.06 -13.52
C LYS A 871 -5.79 17.68 -13.11
N LYS A 872 -6.33 16.65 -13.76
CA LYS A 872 -5.86 15.27 -13.61
C LYS A 872 -4.60 15.06 -14.42
N ARG A 873 -3.65 14.36 -13.82
CA ARG A 873 -2.45 13.81 -14.47
C ARG A 873 -2.33 12.34 -14.09
N ALA A 874 -1.69 11.55 -14.94
CA ALA A 874 -1.36 10.17 -14.63
C ALA A 874 0.16 10.04 -14.53
N ASN A 875 0.59 9.08 -13.73
CA ASN A 875 1.99 8.77 -13.57
C ASN A 875 2.16 7.27 -13.69
N GLN A 876 3.27 6.85 -14.30
CA GLN A 876 3.69 5.47 -14.36
C GLN A 876 5.06 5.30 -13.69
N VAL A 877 5.18 4.26 -12.86
CA VAL A 877 6.43 3.87 -12.20
C VAL A 877 6.65 2.37 -12.39
N ALA A 878 7.85 2.00 -12.80
CA ALA A 878 8.27 0.61 -12.95
C ALA A 878 9.11 0.17 -11.75
N GLN A 879 8.82 -1.02 -11.23
CA GLN A 879 9.60 -1.63 -10.17
C GLN A 879 10.70 -2.51 -10.75
N TYR A 880 11.91 -2.35 -10.22
CA TYR A 880 13.06 -3.20 -10.50
C TYR A 880 13.22 -3.56 -12.00
N PRO A 881 13.34 -2.55 -12.89
CA PRO A 881 13.29 -2.76 -14.32
C PRO A 881 14.54 -3.47 -14.88
N SER A 882 15.66 -3.51 -14.15
CA SER A 882 16.86 -4.23 -14.60
C SER A 882 17.65 -4.77 -13.40
N SER A 883 18.25 -5.94 -13.56
CA SER A 883 19.08 -6.62 -12.55
C SER A 883 20.58 -6.62 -12.89
N THR A 884 20.99 -5.91 -13.94
CA THR A 884 22.34 -5.98 -14.50
C THR A 884 23.26 -4.87 -13.97
N TYR A 885 24.56 -5.17 -13.93
CA TYR A 885 25.65 -4.23 -13.69
C TYR A 885 25.57 -3.41 -12.37
N ALA A 886 25.08 -4.00 -11.27
CA ALA A 886 25.03 -3.36 -9.95
C ALA A 886 24.38 -1.96 -9.97
N GLY A 887 23.23 -1.83 -10.66
CA GLY A 887 22.55 -0.55 -10.91
C GLY A 887 21.92 0.14 -9.69
N LEU A 888 22.07 -0.38 -8.47
CA LEU A 888 21.59 0.19 -7.20
C LEU A 888 20.12 0.65 -7.23
N SER A 889 19.23 -0.18 -7.76
CA SER A 889 17.79 0.05 -7.69
C SER A 889 17.25 -0.29 -6.30
N LEU A 890 16.34 0.53 -5.77
CA LEU A 890 15.64 0.25 -4.51
C LEU A 890 14.75 -0.99 -4.66
N PRO A 891 14.52 -1.76 -3.57
CA PRO A 891 13.65 -2.93 -3.60
C PRO A 891 12.16 -2.56 -3.75
N TYR A 892 11.82 -1.28 -3.60
CA TYR A 892 10.48 -0.72 -3.75
C TYR A 892 10.50 0.49 -4.70
N SER A 893 9.31 0.96 -5.08
CA SER A 893 9.10 2.20 -5.82
C SER A 893 8.59 3.30 -4.88
N LEU A 894 9.34 4.40 -4.78
CA LEU A 894 8.96 5.61 -4.05
C LEU A 894 8.83 6.77 -5.02
N PHE A 895 7.71 7.47 -4.95
CA PHE A 895 7.41 8.58 -5.85
C PHE A 895 6.57 9.64 -5.14
N GLY A 896 6.82 10.91 -5.50
CA GLY A 896 5.98 12.03 -5.09
C GLY A 896 4.66 12.05 -5.83
N LEU A 897 3.66 12.59 -5.16
CA LEU A 897 2.33 12.86 -5.71
C LEU A 897 2.16 14.36 -6.02
N GLY A 898 3.11 15.19 -5.58
CA GLY A 898 2.97 16.63 -5.55
C GLY A 898 1.92 17.08 -4.53
N ARG A 899 1.48 18.33 -4.70
CA ARG A 899 0.32 18.86 -4.02
C ARG A 899 -0.94 18.28 -4.65
N THR A 900 -1.58 17.36 -3.94
CA THR A 900 -2.83 16.73 -4.36
C THR A 900 -3.85 16.69 -3.22
N ASN A 901 -5.04 16.15 -3.50
CA ASN A 901 -6.06 15.92 -2.48
C ASN A 901 -5.58 14.87 -1.47
N ASN A 902 -6.30 14.73 -0.35
CA ASN A 902 -5.95 13.79 0.72
C ASN A 902 -6.05 12.28 0.34
N TYR A 903 -6.21 11.93 -0.94
CA TYR A 903 -6.22 10.56 -1.47
C TYR A 903 -5.83 10.51 -2.94
N VAL A 904 -5.28 9.37 -3.37
CA VAL A 904 -5.10 9.00 -4.77
C VAL A 904 -6.36 8.29 -5.25
N GLU A 905 -6.98 8.79 -6.32
CA GLU A 905 -8.28 8.30 -6.82
C GLU A 905 -8.21 6.81 -7.17
N GLU A 906 -7.25 6.44 -8.02
CA GLU A 906 -7.04 5.07 -8.47
C GLU A 906 -5.55 4.76 -8.62
N LEU A 907 -5.14 3.62 -8.09
CA LEU A 907 -3.82 3.01 -8.24
C LEU A 907 -3.98 1.65 -8.92
N PHE A 908 -3.51 1.55 -10.15
CA PHE A 908 -3.40 0.34 -10.93
C PHE A 908 -2.06 -0.33 -10.65
N VAL A 909 -2.09 -1.63 -10.43
CA VAL A 909 -0.90 -2.45 -10.19
C VAL A 909 -0.92 -3.63 -11.13
N GLY A 910 0.08 -3.72 -12.00
CA GLY A 910 0.23 -4.79 -12.99
C GLY A 910 1.43 -5.68 -12.73
N VAL A 911 1.27 -6.98 -13.02
CA VAL A 911 2.33 -7.99 -12.98
C VAL A 911 2.22 -8.87 -14.23
N THR A 912 3.22 -9.71 -14.54
CA THR A 912 3.22 -10.43 -15.84
C THR A 912 2.55 -11.79 -15.84
N LYS A 913 1.68 -12.05 -14.85
CA LYS A 913 0.94 -13.30 -14.74
C LYS A 913 0.10 -13.56 -16.00
N ASN A 914 0.22 -14.77 -16.54
CA ASN A 914 -0.40 -15.19 -17.79
C ASN A 914 -1.89 -15.53 -17.61
N GLN A 915 -2.72 -14.48 -17.57
CA GLN A 915 -4.16 -14.56 -17.37
C GLN A 915 -4.90 -13.45 -18.15
N SER A 916 -6.23 -13.52 -18.24
CA SER A 916 -7.02 -12.54 -19.00
C SER A 916 -6.82 -11.11 -18.47
N GLU A 917 -6.94 -10.92 -17.15
CA GLU A 917 -6.65 -9.67 -16.45
C GLU A 917 -5.38 -9.83 -15.63
N HIS A 918 -4.37 -9.02 -15.86
CA HIS A 918 -3.04 -9.14 -15.22
C HIS A 918 -2.71 -7.97 -14.28
N TYR A 919 -3.71 -7.13 -14.02
CA TYR A 919 -3.61 -5.98 -13.13
C TYR A 919 -4.83 -5.91 -12.21
N THR A 920 -4.67 -5.20 -11.09
CA THR A 920 -5.77 -4.85 -10.18
C THR A 920 -5.76 -3.34 -9.92
N THR A 921 -6.87 -2.81 -9.40
CA THR A 921 -7.02 -1.38 -9.11
C THR A 921 -7.47 -1.17 -7.68
N TYR A 922 -6.76 -0.29 -6.97
CA TYR A 922 -7.10 0.15 -5.62
C TYR A 922 -7.56 1.60 -5.65
N ALA A 923 -8.80 1.85 -5.21
CA ALA A 923 -9.35 3.19 -5.14
C ALA A 923 -9.14 3.81 -3.76
N GLY A 924 -8.96 5.13 -3.70
CA GLY A 924 -8.96 5.85 -2.43
C GLY A 924 -7.71 5.63 -1.57
N VAL A 925 -6.56 5.47 -2.22
CA VAL A 925 -5.30 5.18 -1.54
C VAL A 925 -4.83 6.40 -0.74
N ILE A 926 -4.49 6.19 0.52
CA ILE A 926 -4.09 7.26 1.45
C ILE A 926 -2.65 7.70 1.14
N PRO A 927 -2.37 8.99 0.91
CA PRO A 927 -1.01 9.50 0.69
C PRO A 927 -0.15 9.37 1.95
N ASN A 928 1.17 9.49 1.83
CA ASN A 928 2.13 9.31 2.93
C ASN A 928 2.00 7.93 3.60
N SER A 929 1.77 6.91 2.78
CA SER A 929 1.64 5.53 3.22
C SER A 929 2.57 4.61 2.43
N GLN A 930 2.88 3.47 3.05
CA GLN A 930 3.55 2.36 2.41
C GLN A 930 2.51 1.28 2.05
N LEU A 931 2.58 0.81 0.81
CA LEU A 931 1.69 -0.17 0.21
C LEU A 931 2.50 -1.40 -0.18
N ILE A 932 2.09 -2.56 0.31
CA ILE A 932 2.66 -3.84 -0.12
C ILE A 932 1.58 -4.65 -0.83
N ILE A 933 1.81 -4.92 -2.11
CA ILE A 933 0.93 -5.67 -2.99
C ILE A 933 1.46 -7.09 -3.09
N ILE A 934 0.60 -8.05 -2.76
CA ILE A 934 0.93 -9.47 -2.81
C ILE A 934 0.01 -10.12 -3.86
N PRO A 935 0.52 -10.38 -5.08
CA PRO A 935 -0.25 -10.98 -6.17
C PRO A 935 -0.38 -12.51 -6.01
N TYR A 936 -0.63 -12.97 -4.79
CA TYR A 936 -0.89 -14.37 -4.48
C TYR A 936 -2.27 -14.76 -4.98
N GLN A 937 -2.38 -15.97 -5.53
CA GLN A 937 -3.65 -16.56 -5.98
C GLN A 937 -3.66 -18.03 -5.61
N THR A 938 -4.83 -18.55 -5.22
CA THR A 938 -4.96 -19.96 -4.85
C THR A 938 -4.94 -20.88 -6.07
N GLU A 939 -4.02 -21.85 -6.12
CA GLU A 939 -3.93 -22.83 -7.21
C GLU A 939 -5.04 -23.91 -7.18
N ASP A 940 -5.89 -23.93 -6.14
CA ASP A 940 -6.74 -25.08 -5.79
C ASP A 940 -8.07 -25.19 -6.53
N ASN A 941 -8.36 -24.30 -7.48
CA ASN A 941 -9.56 -24.45 -8.29
C ASN A 941 -9.24 -25.20 -9.58
N LEU A 942 -9.64 -26.48 -9.63
CA LEU A 942 -9.63 -27.25 -10.86
C LEU A 942 -10.50 -26.53 -11.90
N ASN A 943 -9.93 -26.28 -13.09
CA ASN A 943 -10.74 -25.95 -14.25
C ASN A 943 -11.74 -27.10 -14.47
N GLY A 944 -12.93 -26.83 -15.03
CA GLY A 944 -13.98 -27.84 -15.30
C GLY A 944 -13.55 -29.05 -16.16
N ASN A 945 -12.28 -29.10 -16.58
CA ASN A 945 -11.64 -30.16 -17.35
C ASN A 945 -10.66 -31.02 -16.53
N GLY A 946 -10.50 -30.80 -15.21
CA GLY A 946 -9.64 -31.61 -14.34
C GLY A 946 -8.13 -31.35 -14.48
N GLU A 947 -7.74 -30.25 -15.14
CA GLU A 947 -6.37 -29.74 -15.12
C GLU A 947 -6.19 -28.76 -13.95
N LYS A 948 -5.03 -28.81 -13.27
CA LYS A 948 -4.60 -27.72 -12.38
C LYS A 948 -4.57 -26.44 -13.21
N GLY A 949 -5.46 -25.49 -12.93
CA GLY A 949 -5.50 -24.23 -13.63
C GLY A 949 -5.75 -23.08 -12.67
N ASN A 950 -5.10 -21.95 -12.89
CA ASN A 950 -5.40 -20.71 -12.17
C ASN A 950 -6.83 -20.28 -12.51
N THR A 951 -7.80 -20.51 -11.63
CA THR A 951 -9.10 -19.80 -11.72
C THR A 951 -9.14 -18.54 -10.86
N GLY A 952 -8.10 -18.28 -10.06
CA GLY A 952 -7.97 -17.05 -9.27
C GLY A 952 -7.64 -15.85 -10.17
N GLY A 953 -8.26 -14.69 -9.90
CA GLY A 953 -8.05 -13.45 -10.64
C GLY A 953 -7.30 -12.39 -9.83
N PRO A 954 -7.01 -11.20 -10.40
CA PRO A 954 -6.42 -10.08 -9.67
C PRO A 954 -7.25 -9.61 -8.46
N SER A 955 -8.52 -10.02 -8.35
CA SER A 955 -9.39 -9.76 -7.21
C SER A 955 -8.97 -10.47 -5.92
N GLU A 956 -8.13 -11.49 -5.99
CA GLU A 956 -7.59 -12.20 -4.82
C GLU A 956 -6.32 -11.56 -4.25
N TRP A 957 -5.71 -10.62 -4.99
CA TRP A 957 -4.49 -9.96 -4.56
C TRP A 957 -4.73 -9.18 -3.27
N THR A 958 -3.79 -9.29 -2.34
CA THR A 958 -3.89 -8.61 -1.06
C THR A 958 -3.05 -7.35 -1.06
N LEU A 959 -3.63 -6.26 -0.55
CA LEU A 959 -2.95 -5.01 -0.28
C LEU A 959 -2.78 -4.83 1.23
N GLU A 960 -1.56 -4.61 1.68
CA GLU A 960 -1.26 -4.20 3.05
C GLU A 960 -0.89 -2.72 3.09
N LEU A 961 -1.64 -1.96 3.88
CA LEU A 961 -1.46 -0.52 4.07
C LEU A 961 -0.78 -0.24 5.41
N TYR A 962 0.37 0.43 5.36
CA TYR A 962 1.10 0.91 6.52
C TYR A 962 1.07 2.44 6.54
N ILE A 963 0.38 3.01 7.53
CA ILE A 963 0.27 4.46 7.71
C ILE A 963 1.35 4.88 8.71
N ARG A 964 2.13 5.91 8.36
CA ARG A 964 3.08 6.54 9.30
C ARG A 964 2.31 7.57 10.14
N PRO A 965 2.13 7.36 11.45
CA PRO A 965 1.51 8.38 12.29
C PRO A 965 2.45 9.59 12.40
N GLY A 966 1.95 10.80 12.12
CA GLY A 966 2.78 12.00 12.17
C GLY A 966 3.30 12.31 13.58
N ASP A 967 4.54 12.79 13.68
CA ASP A 967 5.20 13.17 14.95
C ASP A 967 4.43 14.23 15.76
N TYR A 968 3.54 14.97 15.11
CA TYR A 968 2.70 15.99 15.76
C TYR A 968 1.49 15.41 16.48
N VAL A 969 1.10 14.15 16.24
CA VAL A 969 -0.10 13.53 16.83
C VAL A 969 -0.10 13.60 18.37
N PRO A 970 0.99 13.27 19.08
CA PRO A 970 1.05 13.45 20.54
C PRO A 970 0.92 14.91 20.98
N TRP A 971 1.46 15.86 20.20
CA TRP A 971 1.39 17.29 20.51
C TRP A 971 -0.02 17.86 20.30
N VAL A 972 -0.70 17.46 19.23
CA VAL A 972 -2.11 17.77 19.01
C VAL A 972 -2.93 17.25 20.18
N PHE A 973 -2.68 16.01 20.62
CA PHE A 973 -3.35 15.44 21.79
C PHE A 973 -3.13 16.28 23.05
N VAL A 974 -1.90 16.71 23.34
CA VAL A 974 -1.59 17.58 24.49
C VAL A 974 -2.33 18.92 24.39
N VAL A 975 -2.37 19.53 23.21
CA VAL A 975 -3.09 20.80 22.98
C VAL A 975 -4.58 20.63 23.19
N LEU A 976 -5.18 19.57 22.64
CA LEU A 976 -6.61 19.27 22.74
C LEU A 976 -7.00 18.95 24.19
N ALA A 977 -6.23 18.13 24.89
CA ALA A 977 -6.43 17.82 26.30
C ALA A 977 -6.34 19.08 27.18
N THR A 978 -5.39 19.97 26.87
CA THR A 978 -5.24 21.25 27.58
C THR A 978 -6.44 22.17 27.33
N ALA A 979 -6.91 22.26 26.08
CA ALA A 979 -8.09 23.05 25.73
C ALA A 979 -9.35 22.52 26.43
N ILE A 980 -9.55 21.19 26.45
CA ILE A 980 -10.67 20.56 27.17
C ILE A 980 -10.59 20.86 28.67
N ALA A 981 -9.41 20.75 29.29
CA ALA A 981 -9.25 21.05 30.72
C ALA A 981 -9.57 22.52 31.05
N ILE A 982 -9.19 23.46 30.19
CA ILE A 982 -9.52 24.87 30.34
C ILE A 982 -11.04 25.08 30.24
N LEU A 983 -11.68 24.51 29.21
CA LEU A 983 -13.13 24.61 29.04
C LEU A 983 -13.89 23.99 30.22
N ALA A 984 -13.48 22.82 30.69
CA ALA A 984 -14.03 22.19 31.88
C ALA A 984 -13.88 23.08 33.13
N GLY A 985 -12.71 23.71 33.31
CA GLY A 985 -12.47 24.67 34.38
C GLY A 985 -13.41 25.89 34.33
N VAL A 986 -13.65 26.44 33.13
CA VAL A 986 -14.60 27.53 32.91
C VAL A 986 -16.02 27.11 33.27
N VAL A 987 -16.46 25.94 32.79
CA VAL A 987 -17.80 25.40 33.09
C VAL A 987 -18.00 25.17 34.60
N VAL A 988 -17.01 24.58 35.27
CA VAL A 988 -17.04 24.38 36.73
C VAL A 988 -17.07 25.73 37.47
N GLY A 989 -16.29 26.71 37.01
CA GLY A 989 -16.27 28.06 37.57
C GLY A 989 -17.61 28.78 37.45
N LEU A 990 -18.23 28.72 36.26
CA LEU A 990 -19.55 29.32 36.00
C LEU A 990 -20.65 28.65 36.83
N ASN A 991 -20.67 27.32 36.90
CA ASN A 991 -21.62 26.57 37.72
C ASN A 991 -21.44 26.89 39.23
N TRP A 992 -20.19 27.05 39.69
CA TRP A 992 -19.93 27.47 41.06
C TRP A 992 -20.41 28.89 41.36
N MET A 993 -20.28 29.82 40.40
CA MET A 993 -20.80 31.18 40.51
C MET A 993 -22.33 31.20 40.54
N GLU A 994 -22.97 30.48 39.63
CA GLU A 994 -24.44 30.34 39.55
C GLU A 994 -25.01 29.79 40.86
N LYS A 995 -24.43 28.70 41.38
CA LYS A 995 -24.85 28.10 42.66
C LYS A 995 -24.70 29.07 43.84
N ARG A 996 -23.67 29.92 43.82
CA ARG A 996 -23.44 30.93 44.86
C ARG A 996 -24.42 32.09 44.77
N GLU A 997 -24.87 32.44 43.56
CA GLU A 997 -25.89 33.44 43.30
C GLU A 997 -27.26 32.94 43.77
N ASP A 998 -27.63 31.71 43.42
CA ASP A 998 -28.85 31.04 43.88
C ASP A 998 -28.93 30.97 45.41
N GLU A 999 -27.82 30.64 46.10
CA GLU A 999 -27.79 30.63 47.57
C GLU A 999 -28.02 32.03 48.16
N ARG A 1000 -27.55 33.09 47.50
CA ARG A 1000 -27.81 34.48 47.93
C ARG A 1000 -29.26 34.87 47.71
N GLU A 1001 -29.85 34.50 46.58
CA GLU A 1001 -31.27 34.76 46.30
C GLU A 1001 -32.17 34.01 47.27
N ARG A 1002 -31.87 32.74 47.55
CA ARG A 1002 -32.60 31.93 48.53
C ARG A 1002 -32.54 32.53 49.94
N LYS A 1003 -31.39 33.07 50.35
CA LYS A 1003 -31.25 33.80 51.63
C LYS A 1003 -32.05 35.11 51.64
N LYS A 1004 -32.10 35.85 50.53
CA LYS A 1004 -32.95 37.06 50.40
C LYS A 1004 -34.44 36.71 50.47
N ALA A 1005 -34.87 35.65 49.77
CA ALA A 1005 -36.26 35.18 49.81
C ALA A 1005 -36.68 34.73 51.23
N LEU A 1006 -35.81 34.00 51.94
CA LEU A 1006 -36.04 33.65 53.35
C LEU A 1006 -36.11 34.88 54.27
N HIS A 1007 -35.33 35.92 54.01
CA HIS A 1007 -35.41 37.18 54.75
C HIS A 1007 -36.70 37.96 54.49
N ILE A 1008 -37.24 37.92 53.26
CA ILE A 1008 -38.52 38.55 52.92
C ILE A 1008 -39.69 37.83 53.62
N ILE A 1009 -39.68 36.49 53.64
CA ILE A 1009 -40.72 35.70 54.31
C ILE A 1009 -40.73 35.95 55.83
N ASN A 1010 -39.56 36.14 56.45
CA ASN A 1010 -39.49 36.49 57.88
C ASN A 1010 -39.93 37.93 58.20
N PHE A 1011 -39.92 38.84 57.22
CA PHE A 1011 -40.42 40.21 57.37
C PHE A 1011 -41.92 40.32 57.13
N ASP A 1012 -42.51 39.48 56.28
CA ASP A 1012 -43.98 39.39 56.10
C ASP A 1012 -44.67 38.61 57.24
N ALA A 1013 -43.91 37.89 58.07
CA ALA A 1013 -44.40 37.14 59.24
C ALA A 1013 -44.31 37.91 60.57
N LEU A 1014 -43.80 39.15 60.56
CA LEU A 1014 -43.73 40.10 61.68
C LEU A 1014 -44.68 41.27 61.41
#